data_AF-A0A8I3PK25-F1
#
_entry.id   AF-A0A8I3PK25-F1
#
_cell.length_a   1.000
_cell.length_b   1.000
_cell.length_c   1.000
_cell.angle_alpha   90.00
_cell.angle_beta   90.00
_cell.angle_gamma   90.00
#
_symmetry.space_group_name_H-M   'P 1'
#
loop_
_entity.id
_entity.type
_entity.pdbx_description
1 polymer ?
#
loop_
_entity_poly.entity_id
_entity_poly.type
_entity_poly.pdbx_seq_one_letter_code
_entity_poly.pdbx_strand_id
1 'polypeptide(L)'
;MALSSGSRELGRGGRALRAAGVSTGPSLQWCALPSALGSAVATAALEQLLAVEQSLQSDYFKCNEEARTFLKDTAIAVKKLEEMRKATIDRLEIESMELSRLYFLLETLPSSIGRELEECVRDARRLNLFEINQIQTDITRMNNEIQSLKMKILDLKKTNEILGEEQEELARKHEKLVLSLNHTMEEKATTTIYINETYTKINSKRKEIELQIQYLKEIQEQLEKEKAEHLKRKQQLNQQIEEYKKFCELKRKETYKKKKELDTLKVKVSKMKETVTTTTVVLSDHNLEIARLQESIRLWEQEVKELKKSCKILEDKIQFFVSTKEKLEESSGFEKGELLQKITQMAEKLHKNRLENKDLQGKLHTLTRQYKIVLSEEDKLFMQKQKIYVENQKQLTFITQKENFLSQRKVDVKNMEEGLVTLHDLLQATKAVYRKQIKILNDNLERENQRCIITQWKVACLRKKHARWKNELISEIGEIVEKIQIVELRHTELLQETGLREKEITEFLAEIERVTRELKQEEEEFIVKEKKLIEELNKYEERFIRETESNKVKEEELVECLPQLQVAEEEYINKSGKFEEINNIITAQKQEQNLLSDYLSQMAREFTRYFSNTEKVKQELKHLRDQESQKIKSHYETLKNLENEIYVHDLKVDALLLENERLRKYIGYMKKKIEQYKKREEDLKSTSGDMSCQLTAHQTQYLDLWAEFQTTVKELVNSGGETLQEIKNLTEKLNERDENIERISIWLQGNLEELRSLMEQELKVDLLSK
;
A
#
# COMPACT_ATOMS: atom_id res chain seq x y z
N MET A 1 50.36 8.54 -29.71
CA MET A 1 49.82 9.58 -30.61
C MET A 1 50.27 10.92 -30.04
N ALA A 2 51.43 11.44 -30.42
CA ALA A 2 51.65 12.29 -31.61
C ALA A 2 50.70 13.51 -31.56
N LEU A 3 51.12 14.76 -31.37
CA LEU A 3 52.22 15.50 -32.03
C LEU A 3 52.69 16.72 -31.18
N SER A 4 54.03 16.89 -31.11
CA SER A 4 54.89 18.10 -31.16
C SER A 4 54.47 19.43 -30.47
N SER A 5 55.31 20.26 -29.85
CA SER A 5 56.79 20.42 -29.67
C SER A 5 57.00 21.67 -28.76
N GLY A 6 57.86 21.75 -27.72
CA GLY A 6 59.33 21.97 -27.74
C GLY A 6 59.71 23.31 -28.41
N SER A 7 60.49 24.29 -27.92
CA SER A 7 61.68 24.41 -27.03
C SER A 7 61.89 25.93 -26.74
N ARG A 8 62.33 26.46 -25.58
CA ARG A 8 63.68 26.57 -24.95
C ARG A 8 64.83 27.15 -25.82
N GLU A 9 65.36 28.28 -25.34
CA GLU A 9 66.73 28.88 -25.37
C GLU A 9 67.57 29.07 -26.66
N LEU A 10 68.24 30.23 -26.67
CA LEU A 10 69.47 30.66 -27.39
C LEU A 10 69.38 31.07 -28.87
N GLY A 11 69.83 32.31 -29.14
CA GLY A 11 70.06 32.84 -30.49
C GLY A 11 70.85 34.15 -30.47
N ARG A 12 72.19 34.03 -30.41
CA ARG A 12 73.17 35.09 -30.68
C ARG A 12 73.43 35.11 -32.20
N GLY A 13 73.49 36.29 -32.81
CA GLY A 13 73.92 36.52 -34.21
C GLY A 13 73.10 37.67 -34.80
N GLY A 14 73.66 38.78 -35.28
CA GLY A 14 74.98 38.97 -35.87
C GLY A 14 74.81 39.19 -37.38
N ARG A 15 75.21 40.39 -37.83
CA ARG A 15 75.38 40.86 -39.22
C ARG A 15 74.11 41.32 -39.96
N ALA A 16 74.16 42.34 -40.81
CA ALA A 16 75.16 43.36 -41.09
C ALA A 16 74.61 44.29 -42.20
N LEU A 17 75.25 45.47 -42.28
CA LEU A 17 75.61 46.20 -43.51
C LEU A 17 74.59 47.12 -44.18
N ARG A 18 75.12 48.35 -44.35
CA ARG A 18 75.05 49.26 -45.52
C ARG A 18 73.71 49.98 -45.67
N ALA A 19 73.63 51.27 -45.98
CA ALA A 19 74.56 52.29 -46.47
C ALA A 19 73.85 53.65 -46.20
N ALA A 20 74.39 54.86 -46.29
CA ALA A 20 75.72 55.40 -46.53
C ALA A 20 75.71 56.76 -45.80
N GLY A 21 76.77 57.06 -45.05
CA GLY A 21 77.11 58.46 -44.78
C GLY A 21 77.65 59.06 -46.07
N VAL A 22 77.13 60.22 -46.47
CA VAL A 22 77.77 61.08 -47.46
C VAL A 22 78.34 62.27 -46.71
N SER A 23 79.63 62.13 -46.42
CA SER A 23 80.55 63.23 -46.19
C SER A 23 80.77 63.95 -47.52
N THR A 24 80.47 65.24 -47.56
CA THR A 24 81.05 66.16 -48.54
C THR A 24 81.52 67.40 -47.80
N GLY A 25 82.80 67.41 -47.42
CA GLY A 25 83.58 68.65 -47.51
C GLY A 25 84.45 68.60 -48.77
N PRO A 26 85.36 69.56 -48.99
CA PRO A 26 85.24 71.01 -48.86
C PRO A 26 85.46 71.67 -50.25
N SER A 27 85.62 73.00 -50.27
CA SER A 27 86.20 73.81 -51.35
C SER A 27 85.40 73.94 -52.66
N LEU A 28 84.52 74.95 -52.68
CA LEU A 28 84.36 75.81 -53.85
C LEU A 28 84.54 77.26 -53.38
N GLN A 29 85.81 77.70 -53.36
CA GLN A 29 86.14 79.11 -53.49
C GLN A 29 85.55 79.60 -54.80
N TRP A 30 84.43 80.32 -54.74
CA TRP A 30 83.93 81.07 -55.89
C TRP A 30 84.15 82.54 -55.61
N CYS A 31 85.27 82.99 -56.16
CA CYS A 31 85.52 84.31 -56.73
C CYS A 31 84.82 85.48 -56.00
N ALA A 32 85.54 86.09 -55.06
CA ALA A 32 85.41 87.51 -54.84
C ALA A 32 85.74 88.22 -56.17
N LEU A 33 84.72 88.60 -56.94
CA LEU A 33 84.90 89.58 -58.00
C LEU A 33 85.22 90.93 -57.33
N PRO A 34 86.28 91.63 -57.75
CA PRO A 34 86.57 92.96 -57.25
C PRO A 34 85.44 93.93 -57.61
N SER A 35 84.97 94.68 -56.62
CA SER A 35 83.95 95.74 -56.70
C SER A 35 84.38 96.97 -57.52
N ALA A 36 85.32 96.86 -58.45
CA ALA A 36 85.96 98.00 -59.09
C ALA A 36 86.47 97.70 -60.50
N LEU A 37 85.57 97.43 -61.45
CA LEU A 37 85.86 97.65 -62.87
C LEU A 37 84.67 98.36 -63.50
N GLY A 38 84.89 99.57 -64.01
CA GLY A 38 84.00 100.22 -64.99
C GLY A 38 83.64 101.67 -64.73
N SER A 39 83.39 102.09 -63.48
CA SER A 39 82.86 103.44 -63.21
C SER A 39 83.87 104.54 -63.53
N ALA A 40 85.13 104.42 -63.10
CA ALA A 40 86.15 105.45 -63.28
C ALA A 40 86.68 105.56 -64.73
N VAL A 41 86.64 104.49 -65.52
CA VAL A 41 87.19 104.47 -66.89
C VAL A 41 86.15 104.94 -67.92
N ALA A 42 84.88 104.56 -67.76
CA ALA A 42 83.80 105.02 -68.64
C ALA A 42 83.45 106.50 -68.39
N THR A 43 83.51 106.98 -67.14
CA THR A 43 83.36 108.41 -66.82
C THR A 43 84.54 109.22 -67.34
N ALA A 44 85.79 108.76 -67.17
CA ALA A 44 86.96 109.43 -67.74
C ALA A 44 86.96 109.46 -69.29
N ALA A 45 86.49 108.40 -69.96
CA ALA A 45 86.35 108.38 -71.41
C ALA A 45 85.25 109.33 -71.92
N LEU A 46 84.12 109.44 -71.21
CA LEU A 46 83.07 110.40 -71.52
C LEU A 46 83.51 111.85 -71.25
N GLU A 47 84.26 112.11 -70.18
CA GLU A 47 84.85 113.41 -69.88
C GLU A 47 85.92 113.82 -70.91
N GLN A 48 86.76 112.90 -71.38
CA GLN A 48 87.71 113.18 -72.46
C GLN A 48 87.02 113.41 -73.81
N LEU A 49 85.96 112.67 -74.14
CA LEU A 49 85.17 112.90 -75.35
C LEU A 49 84.44 114.25 -75.31
N LEU A 50 83.95 114.67 -74.14
CA LEU A 50 83.38 116.02 -73.91
C LEU A 50 84.44 117.13 -73.99
N ALA A 51 85.65 116.90 -73.47
CA ALA A 51 86.76 117.86 -73.58
C ALA A 51 87.20 118.06 -75.04
N VAL A 52 87.20 116.99 -75.86
CA VAL A 52 87.45 117.07 -77.30
C VAL A 52 86.30 117.80 -78.01
N GLU A 53 85.04 117.54 -77.66
CA GLU A 53 83.88 118.27 -78.20
C GLU A 53 83.93 119.78 -77.91
N GLN A 54 84.35 120.19 -76.70
CA GLN A 54 84.49 121.60 -76.33
C GLN A 54 85.68 122.29 -77.01
N SER A 55 86.78 121.58 -77.26
CA SER A 55 87.95 122.13 -77.98
C SER A 55 87.65 122.43 -79.48
N LEU A 56 86.72 121.69 -80.08
CA LEU A 56 86.28 121.83 -81.47
C LEU A 56 85.26 122.97 -81.71
N GLN A 57 84.87 123.71 -80.66
CA GLN A 57 84.01 124.92 -80.76
C GLN A 57 84.79 126.24 -80.93
N SER A 58 86.14 126.22 -80.91
CA SER A 58 86.95 127.43 -81.08
C SER A 58 87.35 127.65 -82.55
N ASP A 59 87.11 128.88 -83.05
CA ASP A 59 87.05 129.32 -84.46
C ASP A 59 88.35 129.24 -85.30
N TYR A 60 89.27 128.28 -85.09
CA TYR A 60 90.54 128.22 -85.83
C TYR A 60 90.84 126.94 -86.65
N PHE A 61 89.95 125.95 -86.68
CA PHE A 61 90.17 124.74 -87.51
C PHE A 61 88.89 124.27 -88.25
N LYS A 62 88.97 124.17 -89.59
CA LYS A 62 87.98 123.48 -90.44
C LYS A 62 88.19 121.96 -90.29
N CYS A 63 87.38 121.30 -89.47
CA CYS A 63 87.32 119.85 -89.36
C CYS A 63 85.99 119.30 -89.92
N ASN A 64 86.03 118.13 -90.59
CA ASN A 64 84.91 117.45 -91.24
C ASN A 64 83.75 117.11 -90.27
N GLU A 65 82.50 117.33 -90.69
CA GLU A 65 81.28 116.99 -89.92
C GLU A 65 81.18 115.50 -89.55
N GLU A 66 81.75 114.59 -90.36
CA GLU A 66 81.76 113.14 -90.07
C GLU A 66 82.50 112.80 -88.77
N ALA A 67 83.58 113.51 -88.44
CA ALA A 67 84.32 113.24 -87.20
C ALA A 67 83.48 113.58 -85.95
N ARG A 68 82.58 114.58 -86.07
CA ARG A 68 81.72 115.02 -84.97
C ARG A 68 80.55 114.06 -84.74
N THR A 69 79.96 113.51 -85.80
CA THR A 69 78.93 112.48 -85.67
C THR A 69 79.50 111.18 -85.12
N PHE A 70 80.68 110.74 -85.57
CA PHE A 70 81.35 109.55 -85.02
C PHE A 70 81.64 109.64 -83.52
N LEU A 71 82.12 110.79 -83.03
CA LEU A 71 82.37 110.99 -81.59
C LEU A 71 81.08 110.93 -80.77
N LYS A 72 79.99 111.50 -81.29
CA LYS A 72 78.67 111.49 -80.64
C LYS A 72 78.06 110.08 -80.59
N ASP A 73 78.15 109.33 -81.69
CA ASP A 73 77.68 107.94 -81.76
C ASP A 73 78.50 107.02 -80.84
N THR A 74 79.81 107.27 -80.72
CA THR A 74 80.68 106.54 -79.79
C THR A 74 80.27 106.82 -78.34
N ALA A 75 79.96 108.06 -77.97
CA ALA A 75 79.48 108.41 -76.62
C ALA A 75 78.13 107.74 -76.28
N ILE A 76 77.19 107.67 -77.24
CA ILE A 76 75.89 107.01 -77.05
C ILE A 76 76.08 105.49 -76.87
N ALA A 77 76.96 104.86 -77.65
CA ALA A 77 77.25 103.43 -77.52
C ALA A 77 77.86 103.07 -76.16
N VAL A 78 78.79 103.90 -75.64
CA VAL A 78 79.38 103.73 -74.31
C VAL A 78 78.32 103.84 -73.21
N LYS A 79 77.39 104.81 -73.31
CA LYS A 79 76.29 104.96 -72.34
C LYS A 79 75.36 103.74 -72.33
N LYS A 80 75.02 103.22 -73.50
CA LYS A 80 74.14 102.05 -73.64
C LYS A 80 74.78 100.77 -73.11
N LEU A 81 76.10 100.62 -73.24
CA LEU A 81 76.86 99.51 -72.66
C LEU A 81 76.85 99.55 -71.12
N GLU A 82 76.98 100.72 -70.50
CA GLU A 82 76.95 100.84 -69.03
C GLU A 82 75.55 100.57 -68.45
N GLU A 83 74.48 100.99 -69.15
CA GLU A 83 73.10 100.67 -68.75
C GLU A 83 72.83 99.16 -68.79
N MET A 84 73.27 98.44 -69.84
CA MET A 84 73.15 96.98 -69.90
C MET A 84 73.94 96.28 -68.80
N ARG A 85 75.13 96.79 -68.46
CA ARG A 85 75.94 96.26 -67.35
C ARG A 85 75.19 96.36 -66.03
N LYS A 86 74.60 97.53 -65.74
CA LYS A 86 73.85 97.77 -64.50
C LYS A 86 72.64 96.83 -64.38
N ALA A 87 71.84 96.70 -65.43
CA ALA A 87 70.70 95.79 -65.44
C ALA A 87 71.08 94.31 -65.26
N THR A 88 72.26 93.90 -65.73
CA THR A 88 72.75 92.53 -65.57
C THR A 88 73.17 92.25 -64.12
N ILE A 89 73.78 93.23 -63.45
CA ILE A 89 74.18 93.12 -62.03
C ILE A 89 72.94 92.98 -61.14
N ASP A 90 71.93 93.83 -61.33
CA ASP A 90 70.70 93.79 -60.52
C ASP A 90 70.00 92.43 -60.62
N ARG A 91 70.00 91.81 -61.81
CA ARG A 91 69.39 90.49 -62.03
C ARG A 91 70.17 89.36 -61.35
N LEU A 92 71.50 89.42 -61.34
CA LEU A 92 72.35 88.45 -60.64
C LEU A 92 72.20 88.55 -59.12
N GLU A 93 71.96 89.74 -58.58
CA GLU A 93 71.74 89.93 -57.14
C GLU A 93 70.43 89.28 -56.66
N ILE A 94 69.35 89.43 -57.44
CA ILE A 94 68.05 88.78 -57.15
C ILE A 94 68.19 87.26 -57.14
N GLU A 95 68.81 86.68 -58.17
CA GLU A 95 69.03 85.23 -58.25
C GLU A 95 69.89 84.71 -57.08
N SER A 96 70.88 85.51 -56.64
CA SER A 96 71.70 85.18 -55.46
C SER A 96 70.91 85.19 -54.14
N MET A 97 69.93 86.09 -53.98
CA MET A 97 69.06 86.12 -52.80
C MET A 97 68.10 84.92 -52.77
N GLU A 98 67.50 84.57 -53.90
CA GLU A 98 66.61 83.41 -54.01
C GLU A 98 67.36 82.09 -53.76
N LEU A 99 68.57 81.98 -54.30
CA LEU A 99 69.43 80.83 -54.07
C LEU A 99 69.77 80.70 -52.57
N SER A 100 70.08 81.81 -51.90
CA SER A 100 70.36 81.84 -50.46
C SER A 100 69.16 81.42 -49.61
N ARG A 101 67.94 81.83 -49.99
CA ARG A 101 66.69 81.40 -49.34
C ARG A 101 66.43 79.90 -49.53
N LEU A 102 66.70 79.36 -50.72
CA LEU A 102 66.57 77.92 -50.98
C LEU A 102 67.58 77.09 -50.16
N TYR A 103 68.82 77.57 -50.01
CA TYR A 103 69.80 76.93 -49.13
C TYR A 103 69.36 76.92 -47.67
N PHE A 104 68.81 78.03 -47.16
CA PHE A 104 68.28 78.08 -45.79
C PHE A 104 67.12 77.08 -45.57
N LEU A 105 66.21 76.96 -46.54
CA LEU A 105 65.13 75.96 -46.50
C LEU A 105 65.67 74.52 -46.56
N LEU A 106 66.64 74.24 -47.43
CA LEU A 106 67.29 72.93 -47.52
C LEU A 106 68.04 72.54 -46.23
N GLU A 107 68.60 73.52 -45.51
CA GLU A 107 69.33 73.30 -44.26
C GLU A 107 68.39 73.11 -43.06
N THR A 108 67.25 73.82 -43.01
CA THR A 108 66.37 73.84 -41.83
C THR A 108 65.20 72.84 -41.87
N LEU A 109 64.70 72.47 -43.06
CA LEU A 109 63.55 71.56 -43.19
C LEU A 109 63.78 70.14 -42.63
N PRO A 110 64.96 69.50 -42.83
CA PRO A 110 65.20 68.16 -42.29
C PRO A 110 65.20 68.12 -40.76
N SER A 111 65.66 69.19 -40.12
CA SER A 111 65.75 69.27 -38.66
C SER A 111 64.41 69.62 -38.01
N SER A 112 63.52 70.37 -38.67
CA SER A 112 62.15 70.58 -38.18
C SER A 112 61.31 69.30 -38.28
N ILE A 113 61.35 68.61 -39.43
CA ILE A 113 60.63 67.34 -39.64
C ILE A 113 61.15 66.26 -38.69
N GLY A 114 62.47 66.19 -38.47
CA GLY A 114 63.08 65.26 -37.52
C GLY A 114 62.54 65.46 -36.09
N ARG A 115 62.40 66.72 -35.65
CA ARG A 115 61.86 67.05 -34.32
C ARG A 115 60.40 66.66 -34.16
N GLU A 116 59.55 66.97 -35.15
CA GLU A 116 58.13 66.60 -35.14
C GLU A 116 57.94 65.08 -35.12
N LEU A 117 58.73 64.35 -35.92
CA LEU A 117 58.66 62.89 -35.96
C LEU A 117 59.12 62.28 -34.62
N GLU A 118 60.17 62.82 -34.01
CA GLU A 118 60.64 62.39 -32.68
C GLU A 118 59.61 62.64 -31.59
N GLU A 119 58.88 63.75 -31.64
CA GLU A 119 57.77 64.05 -30.73
C GLU A 119 56.61 63.07 -30.91
N CYS A 120 56.17 62.82 -32.15
CA CYS A 120 55.13 61.82 -32.44
C CYS A 120 55.54 60.41 -31.97
N VAL A 121 56.78 60.00 -32.19
CA VAL A 121 57.30 58.71 -31.73
C VAL A 121 57.35 58.65 -30.20
N ARG A 122 57.69 59.75 -29.53
CA ARG A 122 57.72 59.85 -28.06
C ARG A 122 56.31 59.73 -27.47
N ASP A 123 55.34 60.39 -28.07
CA ASP A 123 53.94 60.32 -27.63
C ASP A 123 53.34 58.94 -27.88
N ALA A 124 53.60 58.32 -29.03
CA ALA A 124 53.18 56.94 -29.31
C ALA A 124 53.81 55.94 -28.31
N ARG A 125 55.10 56.12 -27.96
CA ARG A 125 55.76 55.31 -26.92
C ARG A 125 55.12 55.54 -25.55
N ARG A 126 54.78 56.77 -25.19
CA ARG A 126 54.12 57.10 -23.92
C ARG A 126 52.72 56.50 -23.83
N LEU A 127 51.94 56.57 -24.91
CA LEU A 127 50.62 55.96 -25.01
C LEU A 127 50.70 54.43 -24.87
N ASN A 128 51.61 53.79 -25.63
CA ASN A 128 51.82 52.35 -25.53
C ASN A 128 52.22 51.92 -24.11
N LEU A 129 53.05 52.71 -23.42
CA LEU A 129 53.46 52.41 -22.04
C LEU A 129 52.28 52.51 -21.06
N PHE A 130 51.39 53.49 -21.27
CA PHE A 130 50.15 53.61 -20.51
C PHE A 130 49.19 52.43 -20.77
N GLU A 131 48.98 52.07 -22.03
CA GLU A 131 48.14 50.93 -22.42
C GLU A 131 48.70 49.60 -21.88
N ILE A 132 50.01 49.39 -21.96
CA ILE A 132 50.68 48.20 -21.38
C ILE A 132 50.46 48.15 -19.86
N ASN A 133 50.62 49.28 -19.16
CA ASN A 133 50.40 49.33 -17.71
C ASN A 133 48.93 49.06 -17.36
N GLN A 134 47.98 49.58 -18.15
CA GLN A 134 46.55 49.32 -17.98
C GLN A 134 46.22 47.84 -18.19
N ILE A 135 46.80 47.21 -19.20
CA ILE A 135 46.64 45.77 -19.43
C ILE A 135 47.25 44.98 -18.26
N GLN A 136 48.41 45.38 -17.74
CA GLN A 136 49.02 44.70 -16.59
C GLN A 136 48.18 44.83 -15.31
N THR A 137 47.59 46.00 -15.04
CA THR A 137 46.69 46.17 -13.89
C THR A 137 45.39 45.36 -14.06
N ASP A 138 44.83 45.29 -15.27
CA ASP A 138 43.66 44.46 -15.54
C ASP A 138 43.96 42.95 -15.43
N ILE A 139 45.13 42.51 -15.91
CA ILE A 139 45.61 41.11 -15.75
C ILE A 139 45.80 40.76 -14.27
N THR A 140 46.42 41.64 -13.48
CA THR A 140 46.62 41.38 -12.05
C THR A 140 45.30 41.34 -11.28
N ARG A 141 44.34 42.22 -11.59
CA ARG A 141 42.98 42.16 -11.04
C ARG A 141 42.31 40.82 -11.36
N MET A 142 42.33 40.41 -12.62
CA MET A 142 41.74 39.14 -13.06
C MET A 142 42.40 37.93 -12.41
N ASN A 143 43.73 37.93 -12.25
CA ASN A 143 44.45 36.86 -11.54
C ASN A 143 44.04 36.77 -10.07
N ASN A 144 43.83 37.89 -9.38
CA ASN A 144 43.35 37.91 -8.00
C ASN A 144 41.93 37.36 -7.89
N GLU A 145 41.04 37.69 -8.83
CA GLU A 145 39.70 37.12 -8.93
C GLU A 145 39.74 35.61 -9.21
N ILE A 146 40.61 35.15 -10.11
CA ILE A 146 40.81 33.72 -10.38
C ILE A 146 41.26 33.00 -9.10
N GLN A 147 42.16 33.59 -8.31
CA GLN A 147 42.62 33.00 -7.05
C GLN A 147 41.51 32.96 -6.00
N SER A 148 40.71 34.02 -5.85
CA SER A 148 39.59 34.02 -4.90
C SER A 148 38.52 32.99 -5.28
N LEU A 149 38.23 32.85 -6.58
CA LEU A 149 37.32 31.82 -7.09
C LEU A 149 37.88 30.41 -6.88
N LYS A 150 39.19 30.19 -7.06
CA LYS A 150 39.82 28.89 -6.75
C LYS A 150 39.70 28.53 -5.27
N MET A 151 39.93 29.50 -4.36
CA MET A 151 39.71 29.29 -2.93
C MET A 151 38.26 28.94 -2.62
N LYS A 152 37.30 29.68 -3.20
CA LYS A 152 35.88 29.40 -3.04
C LYS A 152 35.47 28.02 -3.55
N ILE A 153 36.05 27.56 -4.66
CA ILE A 153 35.83 26.19 -5.19
C ILE A 153 36.36 25.14 -4.21
N LEU A 154 37.54 25.37 -3.60
CA LEU A 154 38.09 24.44 -2.61
C LEU A 154 37.22 24.37 -1.35
N ASP A 155 36.73 25.51 -0.86
CA ASP A 155 35.84 25.55 0.30
C ASP A 155 34.52 24.83 0.01
N LEU A 156 33.93 25.06 -1.18
CA LEU A 156 32.71 24.38 -1.61
C LEU A 156 32.89 22.86 -1.76
N LYS A 157 34.07 22.41 -2.21
CA LYS A 157 34.39 20.97 -2.26
C LYS A 157 34.44 20.36 -0.86
N LYS A 158 35.11 21.02 0.08
CA LYS A 158 35.16 20.56 1.48
C LYS A 158 33.78 20.51 2.12
N THR A 159 32.94 21.52 1.89
CA THR A 159 31.57 21.51 2.42
C THR A 159 30.73 20.40 1.79
N ASN A 160 30.89 20.13 0.49
CA ASN A 160 30.18 19.02 -0.18
C ASN A 160 30.64 17.65 0.32
N GLU A 161 31.94 17.47 0.61
CA GLU A 161 32.46 16.23 1.21
C GLU A 161 31.84 15.98 2.59
N ILE A 162 31.84 16.99 3.47
CA ILE A 162 31.23 16.91 4.81
C ILE A 162 29.73 16.60 4.71
N LEU A 163 28.99 17.31 3.85
CA LEU A 163 27.56 17.07 3.65
C LEU A 163 27.28 15.67 3.09
N GLY A 164 28.17 15.14 2.24
CA GLY A 164 28.08 13.77 1.74
C GLY A 164 28.22 12.74 2.86
N GLU A 165 29.22 12.92 3.75
CA GLU A 165 29.41 12.06 4.92
C GLU A 165 28.20 12.12 5.88
N GLU A 166 27.69 13.33 6.16
CA GLU A 166 26.49 13.51 6.99
C GLU A 166 25.26 12.84 6.35
N GLN A 167 25.10 12.92 5.03
CA GLN A 167 24.01 12.28 4.31
C GLN A 167 24.12 10.75 4.36
N GLU A 168 25.30 10.18 4.22
CA GLU A 168 25.53 8.74 4.37
C GLU A 168 25.28 8.26 5.80
N GLU A 169 25.71 9.01 6.80
CA GLU A 169 25.40 8.69 8.20
C GLU A 169 23.90 8.74 8.48
N LEU A 170 23.20 9.75 7.96
CA LEU A 170 21.76 9.87 8.10
C LEU A 170 21.04 8.72 7.41
N ALA A 171 21.49 8.32 6.20
CA ALA A 171 20.98 7.16 5.49
C ALA A 171 21.17 5.87 6.31
N ARG A 172 22.37 5.65 6.87
CA ARG A 172 22.66 4.52 7.76
C ARG A 172 21.79 4.52 9.03
N LYS A 173 21.55 5.68 9.64
CA LYS A 173 20.65 5.82 10.80
C LYS A 173 19.20 5.52 10.42
N HIS A 174 18.75 6.02 9.28
CA HIS A 174 17.40 5.77 8.77
C HIS A 174 17.20 4.28 8.46
N GLU A 175 18.15 3.62 7.80
CA GLU A 175 18.11 2.20 7.52
C GLU A 175 18.02 1.36 8.81
N LYS A 176 18.83 1.69 9.83
CA LYS A 176 18.75 1.03 11.15
C LYS A 176 17.37 1.22 11.80
N LEU A 177 16.80 2.42 11.73
CA LEU A 177 15.46 2.69 12.25
C LEU A 177 14.39 1.88 11.49
N VAL A 178 14.46 1.84 10.17
CA VAL A 178 13.54 1.05 9.33
C VAL A 178 13.65 -0.44 9.65
N LEU A 179 14.86 -0.99 9.81
CA LEU A 179 15.06 -2.38 10.21
C LEU A 179 14.48 -2.66 11.61
N SER A 180 14.70 -1.76 12.58
CA SER A 180 14.11 -1.91 13.92
C SER A 180 12.58 -1.83 13.89
N LEU A 181 12.01 -0.96 13.06
CA LEU A 181 10.57 -0.84 12.88
C LEU A 181 9.99 -2.10 12.22
N ASN A 182 10.63 -2.62 11.18
CA ASN A 182 10.20 -3.85 10.54
C ASN A 182 10.25 -5.03 11.51
N HIS A 183 11.29 -5.13 12.33
CA HIS A 183 11.39 -6.17 13.36
C HIS A 183 10.28 -6.05 14.40
N THR A 184 10.02 -4.85 14.93
CA THR A 184 8.90 -4.63 15.87
C THR A 184 7.53 -4.89 15.23
N MET A 185 7.36 -4.61 13.93
CA MET A 185 6.16 -4.96 13.19
C MET A 185 6.00 -6.48 13.00
N GLU A 186 7.09 -7.20 12.77
CA GLU A 186 7.10 -8.67 12.70
C GLU A 186 6.77 -9.30 14.06
N GLU A 187 7.36 -8.80 15.14
CA GLU A 187 7.01 -9.19 16.51
C GLU A 187 5.53 -8.90 16.81
N LYS A 188 5.02 -7.72 16.40
CA LYS A 188 3.60 -7.40 16.54
C LYS A 188 2.70 -8.33 15.72
N ALA A 189 3.10 -8.70 14.51
CA ALA A 189 2.35 -9.63 13.67
C ALA A 189 2.34 -11.04 14.26
N THR A 190 3.49 -11.55 14.69
CA THR A 190 3.63 -12.86 15.34
C THR A 190 2.87 -12.94 16.65
N THR A 191 2.95 -11.91 17.50
CA THR A 191 2.13 -11.83 18.73
C THR A 191 0.64 -11.75 18.42
N THR A 192 0.22 -11.01 17.38
CA THR A 192 -1.19 -10.97 16.94
C THR A 192 -1.66 -12.34 16.44
N ILE A 193 -0.85 -13.05 15.66
CA ILE A 193 -1.13 -14.43 15.23
C ILE A 193 -1.26 -15.34 16.45
N TYR A 194 -0.32 -15.28 17.39
CA TYR A 194 -0.36 -16.08 18.62
C TYR A 194 -1.61 -15.79 19.46
N ILE A 195 -1.99 -14.51 19.62
CA ILE A 195 -3.22 -14.12 20.31
C ILE A 195 -4.45 -14.70 19.61
N ASN A 196 -4.52 -14.60 18.28
CA ASN A 196 -5.63 -15.15 17.49
C ASN A 196 -5.70 -16.67 17.60
N GLU A 197 -4.58 -17.38 17.49
CA GLU A 197 -4.51 -18.82 17.71
C GLU A 197 -4.97 -19.20 19.12
N THR A 198 -4.52 -18.47 20.13
CA THR A 198 -4.92 -18.69 21.52
C THR A 198 -6.42 -18.43 21.71
N TYR A 199 -6.95 -17.38 21.09
CA TYR A 199 -8.38 -17.07 21.08
C TYR A 199 -9.21 -18.16 20.41
N THR A 200 -8.76 -18.69 19.26
CA THR A 200 -9.44 -19.82 18.60
C THR A 200 -9.43 -21.09 19.47
N LYS A 201 -8.30 -21.40 20.14
CA LYS A 201 -8.19 -22.51 21.10
C LYS A 201 -9.12 -22.31 22.31
N ILE A 202 -9.22 -21.09 22.82
CA ILE A 202 -10.15 -20.76 23.91
C ILE A 202 -11.59 -20.98 23.44
N ASN A 203 -11.96 -20.50 22.25
CA ASN A 203 -13.30 -20.70 21.71
C ASN A 203 -13.64 -22.17 21.45
N SER A 204 -12.68 -22.97 20.96
CA SER A 204 -12.89 -24.42 20.79
C SER A 204 -13.08 -25.12 22.13
N LYS A 205 -12.26 -24.78 23.14
CA LYS A 205 -12.42 -25.27 24.51
C LYS A 205 -13.75 -24.85 25.14
N ARG A 206 -14.21 -23.63 24.88
CA ARG A 206 -15.52 -23.14 25.34
C ARG A 206 -16.68 -23.97 24.77
N LYS A 207 -16.62 -24.29 23.47
CA LYS A 207 -17.59 -25.18 22.83
C LYS A 207 -17.53 -26.61 23.39
N GLU A 208 -16.34 -27.14 23.66
CA GLU A 208 -16.19 -28.44 24.34
C GLU A 208 -16.84 -28.43 25.73
N ILE A 209 -16.67 -27.35 26.51
CA ILE A 209 -17.30 -27.19 27.81
C ILE A 209 -18.83 -27.10 27.68
N GLU A 210 -19.36 -26.35 26.71
CA GLU A 210 -20.80 -26.29 26.45
C GLU A 210 -21.38 -27.67 26.11
N LEU A 211 -20.68 -28.46 25.30
CA LEU A 211 -21.07 -29.84 25.00
C LEU A 211 -21.02 -30.73 26.26
N GLN A 212 -19.99 -30.59 27.10
CA GLN A 212 -19.92 -31.32 28.37
C GLN A 212 -21.05 -30.92 29.33
N ILE A 213 -21.44 -29.64 29.39
CA ILE A 213 -22.58 -29.18 30.18
C ILE A 213 -23.89 -29.79 29.65
N GLN A 214 -24.06 -29.89 28.33
CA GLN A 214 -25.22 -30.57 27.74
C GLN A 214 -25.25 -32.05 28.12
N TYR A 215 -24.13 -32.77 27.97
CA TYR A 215 -24.04 -34.18 28.39
C TYR A 215 -24.31 -34.37 29.89
N LEU A 216 -23.81 -33.47 30.75
CA LEU A 216 -24.10 -33.53 32.19
C LEU A 216 -25.58 -33.33 32.48
N LYS A 217 -26.26 -32.42 31.77
CA LYS A 217 -27.71 -32.24 31.89
C LYS A 217 -28.47 -33.49 31.45
N GLU A 218 -28.10 -34.09 30.31
CA GLU A 218 -28.71 -35.33 29.83
C GLU A 218 -28.53 -36.49 30.81
N ILE A 219 -27.33 -36.66 31.36
CA ILE A 219 -27.03 -37.67 32.39
C ILE A 219 -27.87 -37.39 33.65
N GLN A 220 -28.00 -36.13 34.07
CA GLN A 220 -28.78 -35.77 35.23
C GLN A 220 -30.28 -36.03 35.03
N GLU A 221 -30.82 -35.74 33.84
CA GLU A 221 -32.20 -36.10 33.47
C GLU A 221 -32.43 -37.62 33.43
N GLN A 222 -31.46 -38.40 32.95
CA GLN A 222 -31.52 -39.86 32.99
C GLN A 222 -31.50 -40.38 34.44
N LEU A 223 -30.64 -39.84 35.29
CA LEU A 223 -30.58 -40.18 36.72
C LEU A 223 -31.89 -39.83 37.45
N GLU A 224 -32.51 -38.69 37.14
CA GLU A 224 -33.82 -38.30 37.66
C GLU A 224 -34.91 -39.31 37.24
N LYS A 225 -34.92 -39.72 35.96
CA LYS A 225 -35.85 -40.75 35.46
C LYS A 225 -35.63 -42.10 36.15
N GLU A 226 -34.39 -42.55 36.27
CA GLU A 226 -34.05 -43.79 36.98
C GLU A 226 -34.46 -43.75 38.45
N LYS A 227 -34.20 -42.62 39.15
CA LYS A 227 -34.67 -42.42 40.53
C LYS A 227 -36.20 -42.50 40.64
N ALA A 228 -36.92 -41.88 39.72
CA ALA A 228 -38.39 -41.92 39.70
C ALA A 228 -38.91 -43.34 39.45
N GLU A 229 -38.29 -44.08 38.53
CA GLU A 229 -38.62 -45.50 38.30
C GLU A 229 -38.31 -46.37 39.52
N HIS A 230 -37.15 -46.19 40.15
CA HIS A 230 -36.80 -46.90 41.38
C HIS A 230 -37.78 -46.59 42.51
N LEU A 231 -38.22 -45.33 42.66
CA LEU A 231 -39.23 -44.95 43.62
C LEU A 231 -40.56 -45.67 43.35
N LYS A 232 -40.99 -45.73 42.09
CA LYS A 232 -42.21 -46.42 41.67
C LYS A 232 -42.13 -47.93 41.95
N ARG A 233 -41.00 -48.57 41.63
CA ARG A 233 -40.77 -49.99 41.94
C ARG A 233 -40.76 -50.25 43.45
N LYS A 234 -40.15 -49.35 44.24
CA LYS A 234 -40.16 -49.43 45.71
C LYS A 234 -41.57 -49.31 46.28
N GLN A 235 -42.40 -48.40 45.74
CA GLN A 235 -43.81 -48.28 46.13
C GLN A 235 -44.61 -49.55 45.80
N GLN A 236 -44.42 -50.12 44.61
CA GLN A 236 -45.06 -51.39 44.22
C GLN A 236 -44.65 -52.56 45.12
N LEU A 237 -43.36 -52.69 45.44
CA LEU A 237 -42.86 -53.70 46.38
C LEU A 237 -43.46 -53.52 47.78
N ASN A 238 -43.52 -52.28 48.29
CA ASN A 238 -44.16 -52.01 49.58
C ASN A 238 -45.64 -52.40 49.58
N GLN A 239 -46.39 -52.09 48.52
CA GLN A 239 -47.78 -52.51 48.37
C GLN A 239 -47.91 -54.04 48.40
N GLN A 240 -47.07 -54.76 47.65
CA GLN A 240 -47.05 -56.22 47.67
C GLN A 240 -46.72 -56.77 49.06
N ILE A 241 -45.73 -56.22 49.76
CA ILE A 241 -45.38 -56.62 51.14
C ILE A 241 -46.59 -56.42 52.07
N GLU A 242 -47.32 -55.32 51.92
CA GLU A 242 -48.48 -55.00 52.74
C GLU A 242 -49.68 -55.92 52.43
N GLU A 243 -49.89 -56.28 51.17
CA GLU A 243 -50.84 -57.32 50.75
C GLU A 243 -50.47 -58.70 51.34
N TYR A 244 -49.21 -59.10 51.27
CA TYR A 244 -48.73 -60.35 51.88
C TYR A 244 -48.88 -60.35 53.40
N LYS A 245 -48.64 -59.22 54.08
CA LYS A 245 -48.89 -59.08 55.52
C LYS A 245 -50.36 -59.30 55.84
N LYS A 246 -51.28 -58.67 55.10
CA LYS A 246 -52.73 -58.87 55.25
C LYS A 246 -53.14 -60.33 55.01
N PHE A 247 -52.58 -60.98 53.99
CA PHE A 247 -52.80 -62.40 53.73
C PHE A 247 -52.31 -63.29 54.88
N CYS A 248 -51.11 -63.04 55.40
CA CYS A 248 -50.56 -63.74 56.56
C CYS A 248 -51.45 -63.57 57.81
N GLU A 249 -51.96 -62.36 58.06
CA GLU A 249 -52.90 -62.10 59.15
C GLU A 249 -54.23 -62.85 58.98
N LEU A 250 -54.77 -62.89 57.77
CA LEU A 250 -55.96 -63.69 57.44
C LEU A 250 -55.72 -65.18 57.70
N LYS A 251 -54.59 -65.73 57.23
CA LYS A 251 -54.20 -67.13 57.48
C LYS A 251 -54.03 -67.44 58.96
N ARG A 252 -53.47 -66.50 59.75
CA ARG A 252 -53.39 -66.64 61.21
C ARG A 252 -54.78 -66.69 61.85
N LYS A 253 -55.71 -65.82 61.43
CA LYS A 253 -57.11 -65.83 61.91
C LYS A 253 -57.84 -67.13 61.53
N GLU A 254 -57.67 -67.62 60.31
CA GLU A 254 -58.21 -68.92 59.86
C GLU A 254 -57.65 -70.09 60.69
N THR A 255 -56.34 -70.12 60.91
CA THR A 255 -55.67 -71.16 61.70
C THR A 255 -56.16 -71.14 63.16
N TYR A 256 -56.36 -69.95 63.73
CA TYR A 256 -56.93 -69.81 65.08
C TYR A 256 -58.37 -70.34 65.17
N LYS A 257 -59.22 -70.10 64.15
CA LYS A 257 -60.56 -70.68 64.08
C LYS A 257 -60.51 -72.21 64.02
N LYS A 258 -59.68 -72.77 63.13
CA LYS A 258 -59.49 -74.23 63.02
C LYS A 258 -58.95 -74.85 64.30
N LYS A 259 -58.08 -74.15 65.04
CA LYS A 259 -57.59 -74.60 66.36
C LYS A 259 -58.72 -74.70 67.38
N LYS A 260 -59.62 -73.71 67.44
CA LYS A 260 -60.82 -73.77 68.30
C LYS A 260 -61.74 -74.94 67.93
N GLU A 261 -61.94 -75.18 66.64
CA GLU A 261 -62.71 -76.34 66.15
C GLU A 261 -62.06 -77.67 66.55
N LEU A 262 -60.73 -77.78 66.43
CA LEU A 262 -59.98 -78.96 66.87
C LEU A 262 -60.10 -79.20 68.38
N ASP A 263 -59.97 -78.14 69.18
CA ASP A 263 -60.09 -78.24 70.64
C ASP A 263 -61.51 -78.69 71.05
N THR A 264 -62.55 -78.20 70.39
CA THR A 264 -63.94 -78.67 70.64
C THR A 264 -64.16 -80.12 70.22
N LEU A 265 -63.57 -80.58 69.11
CA LEU A 265 -63.60 -81.99 68.70
C LEU A 265 -62.84 -82.88 69.68
N LYS A 266 -61.69 -82.42 70.19
CA LYS A 266 -60.89 -83.15 71.18
C LYS A 266 -61.67 -83.40 72.47
N VAL A 267 -62.43 -82.42 72.95
CA VAL A 267 -63.34 -82.57 74.10
C VAL A 267 -64.46 -83.59 73.81
N LYS A 268 -65.03 -83.59 72.60
CA LYS A 268 -66.03 -84.60 72.21
C LYS A 268 -65.46 -86.03 72.19
N VAL A 269 -64.24 -86.20 71.68
CA VAL A 269 -63.55 -87.51 71.69
C VAL A 269 -63.26 -87.98 73.11
N SER A 270 -62.84 -87.09 74.02
CA SER A 270 -62.65 -87.45 75.43
C SER A 270 -63.94 -87.92 76.10
N LYS A 271 -65.07 -87.24 75.87
CA LYS A 271 -66.39 -87.68 76.37
C LYS A 271 -66.79 -89.05 75.81
N MET A 272 -66.50 -89.30 74.54
CA MET A 272 -66.81 -90.58 73.90
C MET A 272 -65.92 -91.72 74.44
N LYS A 273 -64.65 -91.43 74.76
CA LYS A 273 -63.77 -92.38 75.47
C LYS A 273 -64.28 -92.72 76.86
N GLU A 274 -64.76 -91.74 77.63
CA GLU A 274 -65.36 -91.98 78.95
C GLU A 274 -66.60 -92.90 78.86
N THR A 275 -67.47 -92.69 77.87
CA THR A 275 -68.64 -93.55 77.65
C THR A 275 -68.28 -94.97 77.23
N VAL A 276 -67.18 -95.15 76.48
CA VAL A 276 -66.67 -96.47 76.11
C VAL A 276 -66.11 -97.17 77.35
N THR A 277 -65.34 -96.47 78.19
CA THR A 277 -64.80 -97.07 79.42
C THR A 277 -65.88 -97.50 80.40
N THR A 278 -66.99 -96.76 80.52
CA THR A 278 -68.11 -97.18 81.39
C THR A 278 -68.86 -98.38 80.84
N THR A 279 -69.02 -98.51 79.51
CA THR A 279 -69.62 -99.71 78.90
C THR A 279 -68.74 -100.95 79.04
N THR A 280 -67.40 -100.81 78.97
CA THR A 280 -66.48 -101.93 79.18
C THR A 280 -66.54 -102.49 80.61
N VAL A 281 -66.76 -101.65 81.62
CA VAL A 281 -66.92 -102.08 83.04
C VAL A 281 -68.22 -102.86 83.23
N VAL A 282 -69.32 -102.41 82.63
CA VAL A 282 -70.60 -103.14 82.67
C VAL A 282 -70.48 -104.52 81.99
N LEU A 283 -69.71 -104.62 80.92
CA LEU A 283 -69.41 -105.91 80.28
C LEU A 283 -68.57 -106.84 81.16
N SER A 284 -67.66 -106.31 82.00
CA SER A 284 -66.90 -107.14 82.94
C SER A 284 -67.75 -107.71 84.08
N ASP A 285 -68.78 -107.00 84.54
CA ASP A 285 -69.70 -107.50 85.57
C ASP A 285 -70.58 -108.64 85.04
N HIS A 286 -71.08 -108.52 83.80
CA HIS A 286 -71.82 -109.60 83.14
C HIS A 286 -70.96 -110.86 82.95
N ASN A 287 -69.65 -110.70 82.68
CA ASN A 287 -68.72 -111.83 82.58
C ASN A 287 -68.51 -112.57 83.92
N LEU A 288 -68.64 -111.88 85.06
CA LEU A 288 -68.49 -112.47 86.39
C LEU A 288 -69.71 -113.33 86.78
N GLU A 289 -70.89 -112.98 86.25
CA GLU A 289 -72.13 -113.74 86.41
C GLU A 289 -72.15 -114.99 85.51
N ILE A 290 -71.59 -114.89 84.30
CA ILE A 290 -71.32 -116.04 83.41
C ILE A 290 -70.37 -117.05 84.07
N ALA A 291 -69.34 -116.58 84.79
CA ALA A 291 -68.40 -117.46 85.48
C ALA A 291 -69.06 -118.29 86.61
N ARG A 292 -70.06 -117.73 87.31
CA ARG A 292 -70.82 -118.45 88.36
C ARG A 292 -71.72 -119.55 87.79
N LEU A 293 -72.28 -119.35 86.60
CA LEU A 293 -73.05 -120.35 85.87
C LEU A 293 -72.16 -121.44 85.25
N GLN A 294 -70.88 -121.15 85.00
CA GLN A 294 -69.91 -122.13 84.50
C GLN A 294 -69.39 -123.09 85.59
N GLU A 295 -69.39 -122.71 86.87
CA GLU A 295 -68.94 -123.57 87.99
C GLU A 295 -69.91 -124.75 88.25
N SER A 296 -71.22 -124.58 88.02
CA SER A 296 -72.22 -125.65 88.11
C SER A 296 -72.22 -126.60 86.90
N ILE A 297 -71.70 -126.14 85.76
CA ILE A 297 -71.51 -126.94 84.54
C ILE A 297 -70.28 -127.86 84.67
N ARG A 298 -69.25 -127.46 85.44
CA ARG A 298 -68.01 -128.25 85.63
C ARG A 298 -68.21 -129.64 86.24
N LEU A 299 -69.28 -129.88 87.00
CA LEU A 299 -69.60 -131.21 87.55
C LEU A 299 -70.12 -132.17 86.47
N TRP A 300 -70.78 -131.66 85.42
CA TRP A 300 -71.24 -132.44 84.27
C TRP A 300 -70.14 -132.66 83.20
N GLU A 301 -69.12 -131.78 83.16
CA GLU A 301 -67.99 -131.88 82.22
C GLU A 301 -67.03 -133.05 82.52
N GLN A 302 -67.12 -133.68 83.69
CA GLN A 302 -66.24 -134.80 84.07
C GLN A 302 -66.68 -136.14 83.45
N GLU A 303 -67.97 -136.31 83.12
CA GLU A 303 -68.49 -137.49 82.38
C GLU A 303 -68.37 -137.33 80.85
N VAL A 304 -68.38 -136.08 80.34
CA VAL A 304 -68.28 -135.81 78.89
C VAL A 304 -66.81 -135.80 78.38
N LYS A 305 -65.83 -135.78 79.30
CA LYS A 305 -64.38 -135.79 79.00
C LYS A 305 -63.90 -137.04 78.26
N GLU A 306 -64.60 -138.16 78.32
CA GLU A 306 -64.24 -139.37 77.56
C GLU A 306 -64.77 -139.36 76.11
N LEU A 307 -65.78 -138.55 75.80
CA LEU A 307 -66.42 -138.48 74.48
C LEU A 307 -65.84 -137.39 73.55
N LYS A 308 -64.97 -136.49 74.05
CA LYS A 308 -64.52 -135.25 73.36
C LYS A 308 -63.14 -135.32 72.69
N LYS A 309 -62.53 -136.49 72.52
CA LYS A 309 -61.21 -136.66 71.86
C LYS A 309 -61.27 -136.63 70.32
N SER A 310 -62.45 -136.74 69.70
CA SER A 310 -62.61 -136.78 68.23
C SER A 310 -62.87 -135.42 67.57
N CYS A 311 -63.27 -134.36 68.30
CA CYS A 311 -63.65 -133.07 67.69
C CYS A 311 -62.51 -132.04 67.52
N LYS A 312 -61.26 -132.34 67.95
CA LYS A 312 -60.12 -131.40 67.89
C LYS A 312 -59.57 -131.10 66.48
N ILE A 313 -59.89 -131.92 65.48
CA ILE A 313 -59.27 -131.81 64.14
C ILE A 313 -60.03 -130.81 63.22
N LEU A 314 -61.25 -130.39 63.59
CA LEU A 314 -62.06 -129.46 62.80
C LEU A 314 -61.86 -127.97 63.18
N GLU A 315 -61.59 -127.67 64.46
CA GLU A 315 -61.35 -126.30 64.96
C GLU A 315 -60.05 -125.68 64.42
N ASP A 316 -58.99 -126.48 64.28
CA ASP A 316 -57.68 -126.00 63.79
C ASP A 316 -57.71 -125.53 62.32
N LYS A 317 -58.63 -126.04 61.50
CA LYS A 317 -58.82 -125.57 60.11
C LYS A 317 -59.57 -124.24 60.04
N ILE A 318 -60.53 -123.99 60.94
CA ILE A 318 -61.32 -122.74 60.95
C ILE A 318 -60.45 -121.56 61.43
N GLN A 319 -59.59 -121.77 62.44
CA GLN A 319 -58.68 -120.74 62.93
C GLN A 319 -57.61 -120.32 61.89
N PHE A 320 -57.17 -121.26 61.03
CA PHE A 320 -56.25 -120.98 59.93
C PHE A 320 -56.86 -120.06 58.87
N PHE A 321 -58.11 -120.30 58.44
CA PHE A 321 -58.75 -119.48 57.41
C PHE A 321 -59.03 -118.03 57.87
N VAL A 322 -59.42 -117.83 59.13
CA VAL A 322 -59.68 -116.50 59.71
C VAL A 322 -58.38 -115.66 59.76
N SER A 323 -57.28 -116.27 60.18
CA SER A 323 -55.99 -115.58 60.32
C SER A 323 -55.27 -115.31 58.98
N THR A 324 -55.54 -116.07 57.91
CA THR A 324 -55.10 -115.72 56.56
C THR A 324 -55.93 -114.62 55.90
N LYS A 325 -57.21 -114.48 56.25
CA LYS A 325 -58.09 -113.44 55.69
C LYS A 325 -57.72 -112.04 56.21
N GLU A 326 -57.48 -111.89 57.51
CA GLU A 326 -57.10 -110.61 58.12
C GLU A 326 -55.74 -110.10 57.61
N LYS A 327 -54.75 -110.98 57.39
CA LYS A 327 -53.44 -110.61 56.80
C LYS A 327 -53.52 -110.17 55.33
N LEU A 328 -54.50 -110.68 54.58
CA LEU A 328 -54.77 -110.25 53.19
C LEU A 328 -55.47 -108.88 53.14
N GLU A 329 -56.37 -108.59 54.09
CA GLU A 329 -57.04 -107.29 54.19
C GLU A 329 -56.07 -106.16 54.63
N GLU A 330 -55.13 -106.41 55.55
CA GLU A 330 -54.12 -105.42 55.92
C GLU A 330 -53.10 -105.11 54.81
N SER A 331 -52.62 -106.12 54.09
CA SER A 331 -51.67 -105.95 52.97
C SER A 331 -52.31 -105.21 51.79
N SER A 332 -53.54 -105.57 51.42
CA SER A 332 -54.28 -104.85 50.36
C SER A 332 -54.66 -103.41 50.75
N GLY A 333 -54.92 -103.14 52.03
CA GLY A 333 -55.15 -101.77 52.53
C GLY A 333 -53.91 -100.88 52.43
N PHE A 334 -52.74 -101.42 52.75
CA PHE A 334 -51.45 -100.70 52.65
C PHE A 334 -51.08 -100.39 51.20
N GLU A 335 -51.15 -101.38 50.30
CA GLU A 335 -50.86 -101.19 48.87
C GLU A 335 -51.81 -100.18 48.22
N LYS A 336 -53.10 -100.21 48.56
CA LYS A 336 -54.09 -99.23 48.10
C LYS A 336 -53.78 -97.82 48.61
N GLY A 337 -53.32 -97.70 49.85
CA GLY A 337 -52.87 -96.42 50.44
C GLY A 337 -51.65 -95.84 49.73
N GLU A 338 -50.63 -96.66 49.46
CA GLU A 338 -49.43 -96.24 48.73
C GLU A 338 -49.73 -95.82 47.29
N LEU A 339 -50.59 -96.56 46.59
CA LEU A 339 -51.01 -96.22 45.23
C LEU A 339 -51.78 -94.89 45.21
N LEU A 340 -52.67 -94.65 46.18
CA LEU A 340 -53.37 -93.36 46.31
C LEU A 340 -52.40 -92.21 46.58
N GLN A 341 -51.37 -92.42 47.41
CA GLN A 341 -50.35 -91.40 47.69
C GLN A 341 -49.46 -91.12 46.47
N LYS A 342 -49.12 -92.15 45.67
CA LYS A 342 -48.41 -91.97 44.39
C LYS A 342 -49.27 -91.22 43.37
N ILE A 343 -50.57 -91.50 43.32
CA ILE A 343 -51.52 -90.80 42.44
C ILE A 343 -51.63 -89.32 42.83
N THR A 344 -51.73 -88.99 44.11
CA THR A 344 -51.79 -87.58 44.55
C THR A 344 -50.49 -86.84 44.27
N GLN A 345 -49.32 -87.45 44.53
CA GLN A 345 -48.02 -86.86 44.19
C GLN A 345 -47.84 -86.65 42.68
N MET A 346 -48.28 -87.60 41.86
CA MET A 346 -48.24 -87.46 40.40
C MET A 346 -49.19 -86.36 39.92
N ALA A 347 -50.38 -86.25 40.49
CA ALA A 347 -51.34 -85.19 40.15
C ALA A 347 -50.80 -83.79 40.50
N GLU A 348 -50.12 -83.64 41.65
CA GLU A 348 -49.46 -82.39 42.04
C GLU A 348 -48.30 -82.02 41.10
N LYS A 349 -47.44 -82.99 40.74
CA LYS A 349 -46.37 -82.78 39.75
C LYS A 349 -46.94 -82.38 38.39
N LEU A 350 -48.02 -83.02 37.94
CA LEU A 350 -48.68 -82.71 36.68
C LEU A 350 -49.29 -81.30 36.70
N HIS A 351 -49.88 -80.88 37.82
CA HIS A 351 -50.38 -79.52 37.99
C HIS A 351 -49.26 -78.47 37.97
N LYS A 352 -48.14 -78.72 38.66
CA LYS A 352 -46.97 -77.84 38.65
C LYS A 352 -46.38 -77.68 37.25
N ASN A 353 -46.18 -78.78 36.52
CA ASN A 353 -45.68 -78.74 35.14
C ASN A 353 -46.64 -77.98 34.20
N ARG A 354 -47.96 -78.08 34.40
CA ARG A 354 -48.94 -77.31 33.63
C ARG A 354 -48.85 -75.81 33.90
N LEU A 355 -48.60 -75.40 35.14
CA LEU A 355 -48.38 -73.99 35.49
C LEU A 355 -47.07 -73.46 34.88
N GLU A 356 -45.99 -74.22 34.96
CA GLU A 356 -44.70 -73.87 34.36
C GLU A 356 -44.80 -73.76 32.83
N ASN A 357 -45.49 -74.68 32.16
CA ASN A 357 -45.68 -74.62 30.71
C ASN A 357 -46.53 -73.39 30.30
N LYS A 358 -47.55 -73.02 31.08
CA LYS A 358 -48.30 -71.78 30.85
C LYS A 358 -47.42 -70.53 30.99
N ASP A 359 -46.53 -70.50 31.97
CA ASP A 359 -45.59 -69.39 32.16
C ASP A 359 -44.57 -69.30 31.02
N LEU A 360 -44.02 -70.45 30.58
CA LEU A 360 -43.11 -70.51 29.43
C LEU A 360 -43.79 -70.08 28.12
N GLN A 361 -45.04 -70.49 27.89
CA GLN A 361 -45.82 -70.00 26.75
C GLN A 361 -46.04 -68.48 26.81
N GLY A 362 -46.33 -67.93 27.99
CA GLY A 362 -46.44 -66.49 28.21
C GLY A 362 -45.15 -65.75 27.87
N LYS A 363 -44.01 -66.26 28.35
CA LYS A 363 -42.66 -65.74 28.05
C LYS A 363 -42.32 -65.82 26.56
N LEU A 364 -42.69 -66.91 25.89
CA LEU A 364 -42.47 -67.06 24.45
C LEU A 364 -43.28 -66.03 23.64
N HIS A 365 -44.53 -65.75 24.04
CA HIS A 365 -45.37 -64.75 23.39
C HIS A 365 -44.82 -63.32 23.59
N THR A 366 -44.33 -63.00 24.79
CA THR A 366 -43.70 -61.68 25.04
C THR A 366 -42.41 -61.53 24.24
N LEU A 367 -41.57 -62.56 24.19
CA LEU A 367 -40.32 -62.55 23.41
C LEU A 367 -40.61 -62.38 21.91
N THR A 368 -41.59 -63.11 21.38
CA THR A 368 -42.02 -63.00 19.97
C THR A 368 -42.53 -61.59 19.64
N ARG A 369 -43.25 -60.96 20.58
CA ARG A 369 -43.71 -59.58 20.43
C ARG A 369 -42.54 -58.59 20.45
N GLN A 370 -41.59 -58.76 21.35
CA GLN A 370 -40.39 -57.91 21.41
C GLN A 370 -39.55 -58.03 20.14
N TYR A 371 -39.33 -59.24 19.64
CA TYR A 371 -38.61 -59.47 18.39
C TYR A 371 -39.25 -58.75 17.19
N LYS A 372 -40.59 -58.80 17.07
CA LYS A 372 -41.32 -58.06 16.03
C LYS A 372 -41.17 -56.54 16.15
N ILE A 373 -41.13 -56.01 17.37
CA ILE A 373 -40.92 -54.57 17.60
C ILE A 373 -39.51 -54.17 17.14
N VAL A 374 -38.49 -54.90 17.56
CA VAL A 374 -37.09 -54.63 17.19
C VAL A 374 -36.90 -54.67 15.67
N LEU A 375 -37.43 -55.69 14.98
CA LEU A 375 -37.40 -55.75 13.51
C LEU A 375 -38.01 -54.49 12.86
N SER A 376 -39.16 -54.03 13.37
CA SER A 376 -39.82 -52.84 12.82
C SER A 376 -39.04 -51.54 13.10
N GLU A 377 -38.24 -51.49 14.16
CA GLU A 377 -37.36 -50.37 14.49
C GLU A 377 -36.10 -50.38 13.61
N GLU A 378 -35.50 -51.56 13.39
CA GLU A 378 -34.39 -51.75 12.48
C GLU A 378 -34.75 -51.33 11.05
N ASP A 379 -35.92 -51.74 10.55
CA ASP A 379 -36.41 -51.34 9.21
C ASP A 379 -36.58 -49.81 9.11
N LYS A 380 -37.12 -49.16 10.15
CA LYS A 380 -37.27 -47.69 10.17
C LYS A 380 -35.90 -47.00 10.16
N LEU A 381 -34.95 -47.48 10.96
CA LEU A 381 -33.59 -46.95 11.01
C LEU A 381 -32.86 -47.14 9.68
N PHE A 382 -33.03 -48.30 9.05
CA PHE A 382 -32.49 -48.58 7.72
C PHE A 382 -33.03 -47.59 6.69
N MET A 383 -34.34 -47.35 6.65
CA MET A 383 -34.95 -46.38 5.75
C MET A 383 -34.48 -44.94 6.01
N GLN A 384 -34.27 -44.55 7.27
CA GLN A 384 -33.69 -43.25 7.60
C GLN A 384 -32.24 -43.13 7.14
N LYS A 385 -31.41 -44.16 7.35
CA LYS A 385 -30.02 -44.21 6.88
C LYS A 385 -29.94 -44.11 5.37
N GLN A 386 -30.83 -44.80 4.64
CA GLN A 386 -30.94 -44.70 3.19
C GLN A 386 -31.25 -43.27 2.73
N LYS A 387 -32.21 -42.59 3.39
CA LYS A 387 -32.56 -41.20 3.08
C LYS A 387 -31.38 -40.25 3.30
N ILE A 388 -30.68 -40.39 4.43
CA ILE A 388 -29.48 -39.58 4.74
C ILE A 388 -28.39 -39.83 3.70
N TYR A 389 -28.17 -41.09 3.31
CA TYR A 389 -27.16 -41.44 2.30
C TYR A 389 -27.45 -40.77 0.95
N VAL A 390 -28.70 -40.84 0.47
CA VAL A 390 -29.12 -40.21 -0.79
C VAL A 390 -28.95 -38.68 -0.72
N GLU A 391 -29.30 -38.07 0.41
CA GLU A 391 -29.14 -36.63 0.59
C GLU A 391 -27.66 -36.19 0.63
N ASN A 392 -26.81 -36.94 1.34
CA ASN A 392 -25.37 -36.72 1.33
C ASN A 392 -24.79 -36.84 -0.09
N GLN A 393 -25.27 -37.79 -0.88
CA GLN A 393 -24.79 -37.95 -2.26
C GLN A 393 -25.21 -36.77 -3.14
N LYS A 394 -26.42 -36.23 -2.98
CA LYS A 394 -26.83 -34.98 -3.64
C LYS A 394 -25.96 -33.80 -3.22
N GLN A 395 -25.71 -33.64 -1.92
CA GLN A 395 -24.84 -32.58 -1.40
C GLN A 395 -23.42 -32.69 -1.98
N LEU A 396 -22.87 -33.90 -2.06
CA LEU A 396 -21.56 -34.12 -2.66
C LEU A 396 -21.54 -33.70 -4.14
N THR A 397 -22.54 -34.10 -4.92
CA THR A 397 -22.63 -33.66 -6.33
C THR A 397 -22.77 -32.15 -6.48
N PHE A 398 -23.50 -31.49 -5.57
CA PHE A 398 -23.63 -30.03 -5.56
C PHE A 398 -22.31 -29.34 -5.20
N ILE A 399 -21.56 -29.87 -4.23
CA ILE A 399 -20.24 -29.37 -3.85
C ILE A 399 -19.29 -29.46 -5.05
N THR A 400 -19.22 -30.61 -5.72
CA THR A 400 -18.37 -30.79 -6.92
C THR A 400 -18.75 -29.82 -8.04
N GLN A 401 -20.04 -29.58 -8.26
CA GLN A 401 -20.48 -28.55 -9.22
C GLN A 401 -19.99 -27.15 -8.82
N LYS A 402 -20.10 -26.78 -7.54
CA LYS A 402 -19.61 -25.47 -7.04
C LYS A 402 -18.09 -25.35 -7.13
N GLU A 403 -17.34 -26.40 -6.87
CA GLU A 403 -15.89 -26.43 -7.04
C GLU A 403 -15.49 -26.21 -8.51
N ASN A 404 -16.21 -26.82 -9.46
CA ASN A 404 -16.00 -26.58 -10.88
C ASN A 404 -16.29 -25.12 -11.26
N PHE A 405 -17.40 -24.55 -10.75
CA PHE A 405 -17.70 -23.13 -10.97
C PHE A 405 -16.64 -22.20 -10.38
N LEU A 406 -16.12 -22.49 -9.17
CA LEU A 406 -15.05 -21.71 -8.56
C LEU A 406 -13.76 -21.80 -9.37
N SER A 407 -13.44 -22.99 -9.90
CA SER A 407 -12.28 -23.20 -10.76
C SER A 407 -12.38 -22.38 -12.05
N GLN A 408 -13.55 -22.37 -12.69
CA GLN A 408 -13.81 -21.51 -13.85
C GLN A 408 -13.65 -20.03 -13.49
N ARG A 409 -14.27 -19.60 -12.39
CA ARG A 409 -14.18 -18.20 -11.95
C ARG A 409 -12.75 -17.77 -11.67
N LYS A 410 -11.91 -18.66 -11.14
CA LYS A 410 -10.49 -18.40 -10.90
C LYS A 410 -9.73 -18.14 -12.20
N VAL A 411 -10.03 -18.91 -13.26
CA VAL A 411 -9.47 -18.68 -14.60
C VAL A 411 -9.95 -17.35 -15.17
N ASP A 412 -11.24 -17.04 -15.07
CA ASP A 412 -11.79 -15.77 -15.55
C ASP A 412 -11.17 -14.57 -14.84
N VAL A 413 -10.99 -14.64 -13.51
CA VAL A 413 -10.32 -13.60 -12.72
C VAL A 413 -8.88 -13.41 -13.20
N LYS A 414 -8.13 -14.51 -13.41
CA LYS A 414 -6.76 -14.43 -13.91
C LYS A 414 -6.69 -13.77 -15.28
N ASN A 415 -7.61 -14.11 -16.19
CA ASN A 415 -7.69 -13.48 -17.51
C ASN A 415 -8.00 -11.98 -17.41
N MET A 416 -8.85 -11.58 -16.46
CA MET A 416 -9.15 -10.15 -16.21
C MET A 416 -7.95 -9.42 -15.62
N GLU A 417 -7.20 -10.04 -14.71
CA GLU A 417 -5.94 -9.49 -14.16
C GLU A 417 -4.89 -9.30 -15.25
N GLU A 418 -4.69 -10.30 -16.11
CA GLU A 418 -3.81 -10.20 -17.29
C GLU A 418 -4.28 -9.08 -18.25
N GLY A 419 -5.61 -8.96 -18.46
CA GLY A 419 -6.21 -7.85 -19.20
C GLY A 419 -5.90 -6.48 -18.59
N LEU A 420 -5.95 -6.33 -17.26
CA LEU A 420 -5.58 -5.09 -16.57
C LEU A 420 -4.10 -4.74 -16.73
N VAL A 421 -3.21 -5.74 -16.65
CA VAL A 421 -1.77 -5.54 -16.86
C VAL A 421 -1.51 -5.04 -18.27
N THR A 422 -2.09 -5.67 -19.29
CA THR A 422 -1.92 -5.23 -20.69
C THR A 422 -2.46 -3.82 -20.93
N LEU A 423 -3.59 -3.46 -20.32
CA LEU A 423 -4.13 -2.09 -20.37
C LEU A 423 -3.21 -1.07 -19.69
N HIS A 424 -2.60 -1.45 -18.56
CA HIS A 424 -1.63 -0.60 -17.86
C HIS A 424 -0.39 -0.35 -18.72
N ASP A 425 0.16 -1.40 -19.33
CA ASP A 425 1.31 -1.31 -20.23
C ASP A 425 0.99 -0.43 -21.45
N LEU A 426 -0.20 -0.56 -22.02
CA LEU A 426 -0.67 0.26 -23.13
C LEU A 426 -0.80 1.73 -22.73
N LEU A 427 -1.34 2.03 -21.55
CA LEU A 427 -1.39 3.39 -21.00
C LEU A 427 0.01 3.97 -20.81
N GLN A 428 0.95 3.18 -20.29
CA GLN A 428 2.33 3.61 -20.08
C GLN A 428 3.06 3.89 -21.40
N ALA A 429 2.88 3.01 -22.40
CA ALA A 429 3.37 3.22 -23.75
C ALA A 429 2.78 4.49 -24.37
N THR A 430 1.47 4.71 -24.23
CA THR A 430 0.77 5.91 -24.72
C THR A 430 1.30 7.18 -24.05
N LYS A 431 1.50 7.17 -22.73
CA LYS A 431 2.13 8.28 -21.99
C LYS A 431 3.55 8.56 -22.50
N ALA A 432 4.33 7.53 -22.80
CA ALA A 432 5.67 7.70 -23.36
C ALA A 432 5.63 8.33 -24.76
N VAL A 433 4.68 7.94 -25.61
CA VAL A 433 4.45 8.57 -26.93
C VAL A 433 4.08 10.04 -26.77
N TYR A 434 3.14 10.38 -25.88
CA TYR A 434 2.77 11.78 -25.65
C TYR A 434 3.93 12.62 -25.11
N ARG A 435 4.75 12.07 -24.19
CA ARG A 435 5.97 12.76 -23.72
C ARG A 435 6.93 13.05 -24.88
N LYS A 436 7.12 12.09 -25.80
CA LYS A 436 7.94 12.31 -27.01
C LYS A 436 7.34 13.39 -27.90
N GLN A 437 6.02 13.38 -28.12
CA GLN A 437 5.35 14.41 -28.91
C GLN A 437 5.46 15.80 -28.29
N ILE A 438 5.26 15.93 -26.97
CA ILE A 438 5.44 17.19 -26.24
C ILE A 438 6.87 17.70 -26.39
N LYS A 439 7.87 16.82 -26.28
CA LYS A 439 9.27 17.20 -26.49
C LYS A 439 9.50 17.74 -27.91
N ILE A 440 9.00 17.07 -28.94
CA ILE A 440 9.10 17.53 -30.33
C ILE A 440 8.42 18.89 -30.53
N LEU A 441 7.24 19.10 -29.92
CA LEU A 441 6.52 20.36 -29.98
C LEU A 441 7.27 21.49 -29.27
N ASN A 442 7.88 21.22 -28.11
CA ASN A 442 8.72 22.20 -27.41
C ASN A 442 9.96 22.56 -28.24
N ASP A 443 10.65 21.57 -28.81
CA ASP A 443 11.80 21.82 -29.69
C ASP A 443 11.39 22.63 -30.93
N ASN A 444 10.20 22.38 -31.48
CA ASN A 444 9.63 23.18 -32.57
C ASN A 444 9.34 24.62 -32.14
N LEU A 445 8.73 24.81 -30.97
CA LEU A 445 8.43 26.13 -30.43
C LEU A 445 9.71 26.94 -30.21
N GLU A 446 10.76 26.30 -29.67
CA GLU A 446 12.05 26.94 -29.47
C GLU A 446 12.69 27.35 -30.81
N ARG A 447 12.64 26.48 -31.83
CA ARG A 447 13.08 26.84 -33.19
C ARG A 447 12.29 28.02 -33.77
N GLU A 448 10.98 28.07 -33.59
CA GLU A 448 10.17 29.19 -34.07
C GLU A 448 10.44 30.48 -33.28
N ASN A 449 10.66 30.40 -31.97
CA ASN A 449 11.10 31.56 -31.18
C ASN A 449 12.43 32.11 -31.69
N GLN A 450 13.40 31.25 -31.96
CA GLN A 450 14.69 31.65 -32.55
C GLN A 450 14.49 32.30 -33.93
N ARG A 451 13.66 31.70 -34.81
CA ARG A 451 13.31 32.30 -36.12
C ARG A 451 12.63 33.65 -35.98
N CYS A 452 11.74 33.80 -35.00
CA CYS A 452 11.03 35.04 -34.72
C CYS A 452 12.02 36.13 -34.29
N ILE A 453 12.94 35.85 -33.36
CA ILE A 453 13.99 36.79 -32.94
C ILE A 453 14.85 37.22 -34.13
N ILE A 454 15.30 36.28 -34.96
CA ILE A 454 16.09 36.60 -36.16
C ILE A 454 15.29 37.48 -37.13
N THR A 455 14.00 37.19 -37.31
CA THR A 455 13.12 37.97 -38.19
C THR A 455 12.88 39.38 -37.64
N GLN A 456 12.64 39.52 -36.34
CA GLN A 456 12.51 40.81 -35.67
C GLN A 456 13.80 41.63 -35.79
N TRP A 457 14.97 41.00 -35.62
CA TRP A 457 16.25 41.64 -35.82
C TRP A 457 16.43 42.13 -37.28
N LYS A 458 16.11 41.28 -38.27
CA LYS A 458 16.12 41.67 -39.69
C LYS A 458 15.22 42.88 -39.96
N VAL A 459 14.00 42.87 -39.42
CA VAL A 459 13.04 43.99 -39.52
C VAL A 459 13.61 45.25 -38.87
N ALA A 460 14.21 45.14 -37.68
CA ALA A 460 14.83 46.29 -37.00
C ALA A 460 16.01 46.87 -37.81
N CYS A 461 16.86 46.01 -38.40
CA CYS A 461 17.93 46.44 -39.30
C CYS A 461 17.37 47.16 -40.55
N LEU A 462 16.33 46.62 -41.17
CA LEU A 462 15.67 47.25 -42.32
C LEU A 462 15.04 48.60 -41.94
N ARG A 463 14.39 48.69 -40.78
CA ARG A 463 13.85 49.96 -40.26
C ARG A 463 14.95 51.01 -40.05
N LYS A 464 16.11 50.62 -39.51
CA LYS A 464 17.27 51.54 -39.38
C LYS A 464 17.78 52.00 -40.74
N LYS A 465 17.88 51.11 -41.73
CA LYS A 465 18.25 51.48 -43.12
C LYS A 465 17.24 52.46 -43.71
N HIS A 466 15.95 52.17 -43.60
CA HIS A 466 14.89 53.04 -44.08
C HIS A 466 14.89 54.41 -43.38
N ALA A 467 15.16 54.46 -42.07
CA ALA A 467 15.28 55.72 -41.34
C ALA A 467 16.45 56.57 -41.83
N ARG A 468 17.61 55.97 -42.12
CA ARG A 468 18.75 56.67 -42.72
C ARG A 468 18.40 57.23 -44.10
N TRP A 469 17.85 56.38 -44.96
CA TRP A 469 17.41 56.80 -46.29
C TRP A 469 16.37 57.93 -46.23
N LYS A 470 15.40 57.86 -45.30
CA LYS A 470 14.43 58.93 -45.08
C LYS A 470 15.12 60.24 -44.66
N ASN A 471 16.12 60.18 -43.79
CA ASN A 471 16.86 61.37 -43.36
C ASN A 471 17.69 61.97 -44.51
N GLU A 472 18.37 61.12 -45.31
CA GLU A 472 19.06 61.56 -46.53
C GLU A 472 18.09 62.28 -47.47
N LEU A 473 16.91 61.70 -47.72
CA LEU A 473 15.88 62.31 -48.56
C LEU A 473 15.37 63.65 -47.99
N ILE A 474 15.20 63.76 -46.67
CA ILE A 474 14.82 65.02 -46.02
C ILE A 474 15.91 66.07 -46.19
N SER A 475 17.19 65.70 -46.03
CA SER A 475 18.32 66.61 -46.25
C SER A 475 18.39 67.07 -47.70
N GLU A 476 18.26 66.16 -48.67
CA GLU A 476 18.23 66.49 -50.11
C GLU A 476 17.07 67.43 -50.45
N ILE A 477 15.87 67.17 -49.93
CA ILE A 477 14.72 68.07 -50.09
C ILE A 477 15.00 69.43 -49.44
N GLY A 478 15.62 69.46 -48.26
CA GLY A 478 16.04 70.68 -47.59
C GLY A 478 16.97 71.53 -48.46
N GLU A 479 18.01 70.92 -49.05
CA GLU A 479 18.93 71.60 -49.96
C GLU A 479 18.21 72.14 -51.21
N ILE A 480 17.25 71.39 -51.76
CA ILE A 480 16.44 71.84 -52.90
C ILE A 480 15.57 73.03 -52.50
N VAL A 481 14.94 72.98 -51.33
CA VAL A 481 14.10 74.08 -50.81
C VAL A 481 14.95 75.33 -50.57
N GLU A 482 16.14 75.21 -49.98
CA GLU A 482 17.07 76.32 -49.82
C GLU A 482 17.47 76.93 -51.17
N LYS A 483 17.77 76.10 -52.17
CA LYS A 483 18.05 76.57 -53.54
C LYS A 483 16.86 77.30 -54.15
N ILE A 484 15.63 76.78 -53.98
CA ILE A 484 14.41 77.45 -54.44
C ILE A 484 14.27 78.80 -53.75
N GLN A 485 14.45 78.88 -52.43
CA GLN A 485 14.37 80.13 -51.68
C GLN A 485 15.42 81.16 -52.14
N ILE A 486 16.65 80.73 -52.43
CA ILE A 486 17.69 81.62 -52.98
C ILE A 486 17.28 82.15 -54.35
N VAL A 487 16.72 81.30 -55.21
CA VAL A 487 16.24 81.70 -56.55
C VAL A 487 15.02 82.62 -56.44
N GLU A 488 14.09 82.35 -55.53
CA GLU A 488 12.94 83.23 -55.26
C GLU A 488 13.38 84.59 -54.75
N LEU A 489 14.33 84.64 -53.80
CA LEU A 489 14.92 85.88 -53.31
C LEU A 489 15.54 86.66 -54.47
N ARG A 490 16.33 85.99 -55.31
CA ARG A 490 16.94 86.60 -56.50
C ARG A 490 15.89 87.10 -57.49
N HIS A 491 14.80 86.36 -57.68
CA HIS A 491 13.67 86.78 -58.51
C HIS A 491 13.00 88.04 -57.94
N THR A 492 12.83 88.15 -56.62
CA THR A 492 12.30 89.36 -55.97
C THR A 492 13.23 90.57 -56.11
N GLU A 493 14.54 90.39 -55.96
CA GLU A 493 15.54 91.43 -56.21
C GLU A 493 15.47 91.94 -57.65
N LEU A 494 15.41 91.02 -58.62
CA LEU A 494 15.30 91.37 -60.04
C LEU A 494 13.97 92.08 -60.35
N LEU A 495 12.87 91.70 -59.71
CA LEU A 495 11.60 92.42 -59.82
C LEU A 495 11.69 93.84 -59.26
N GLN A 496 12.37 94.03 -58.12
CA GLN A 496 12.61 95.36 -57.56
C GLN A 496 13.51 96.20 -58.47
N GLU A 497 14.59 95.63 -59.00
CA GLU A 497 15.47 96.31 -59.96
C GLU A 497 14.70 96.67 -61.24
N THR A 498 13.89 95.76 -61.77
CA THR A 498 13.02 96.03 -62.93
C THR A 498 12.03 97.14 -62.63
N GLY A 499 11.41 97.15 -61.44
CA GLY A 499 10.51 98.23 -61.03
C GLY A 499 11.21 99.58 -60.82
N LEU A 500 12.47 99.59 -60.36
CA LEU A 500 13.29 100.80 -60.31
C LEU A 500 13.64 101.30 -61.72
N ARG A 501 14.03 100.41 -62.64
CA ARG A 501 14.29 100.74 -64.04
C ARG A 501 13.03 101.23 -64.76
N GLU A 502 11.87 100.63 -64.51
CA GLU A 502 10.59 101.14 -65.03
C GLU A 502 10.29 102.55 -64.51
N LYS A 503 10.52 102.81 -63.22
CA LYS A 503 10.38 104.17 -62.66
C LYS A 503 11.33 105.15 -63.32
N GLU A 504 12.62 104.81 -63.44
CA GLU A 504 13.60 105.62 -64.17
C GLU A 504 13.18 105.86 -65.62
N ILE A 505 12.64 104.85 -66.32
CA ILE A 505 12.12 104.98 -67.68
C ILE A 505 10.89 105.91 -67.69
N THR A 506 9.98 105.81 -66.74
CA THR A 506 8.83 106.73 -66.65
C THR A 506 9.24 108.15 -66.31
N GLU A 507 10.28 108.33 -65.47
CA GLU A 507 10.90 109.62 -65.20
C GLU A 507 11.58 110.15 -66.47
N PHE A 508 12.32 109.34 -67.22
CA PHE A 508 12.89 109.73 -68.51
C PHE A 508 11.80 110.04 -69.54
N LEU A 509 10.69 109.32 -69.57
CA LEU A 509 9.55 109.63 -70.44
C LEU A 509 8.88 110.94 -70.03
N ALA A 510 8.75 111.22 -68.73
CA ALA A 510 8.25 112.50 -68.23
C ALA A 510 9.24 113.65 -68.51
N GLU A 511 10.55 113.40 -68.41
CA GLU A 511 11.63 114.32 -68.76
C GLU A 511 11.61 114.57 -70.28
N ILE A 512 11.42 113.54 -71.10
CA ILE A 512 11.26 113.65 -72.56
C ILE A 512 9.97 114.42 -72.88
N GLU A 513 8.84 114.17 -72.22
CA GLU A 513 7.62 114.96 -72.41
C GLU A 513 7.77 116.40 -71.94
N ARG A 514 8.55 116.65 -70.88
CA ARG A 514 8.90 117.99 -70.43
C ARG A 514 9.79 118.66 -71.47
N VAL A 515 10.84 118.01 -71.93
CA VAL A 515 11.75 118.48 -72.99
C VAL A 515 11.01 118.63 -74.32
N THR A 516 10.02 117.80 -74.65
CA THR A 516 9.21 117.95 -75.88
C THR A 516 8.24 119.12 -75.75
N ARG A 517 7.72 119.40 -74.55
CA ARG A 517 6.95 120.62 -74.25
C ARG A 517 7.83 121.86 -74.25
N GLU A 518 9.03 121.78 -73.66
CA GLU A 518 10.06 122.81 -73.66
C GLU A 518 10.58 123.06 -75.09
N LEU A 519 10.69 122.05 -75.94
CA LEU A 519 11.12 122.18 -77.34
C LEU A 519 10.00 122.73 -78.23
N LYS A 520 8.73 122.40 -77.95
CA LYS A 520 7.57 123.07 -78.58
C LYS A 520 7.39 124.52 -78.12
N GLN A 521 7.59 124.79 -76.83
CA GLN A 521 7.63 126.15 -76.29
C GLN A 521 8.87 126.90 -76.78
N GLU A 522 10.03 126.27 -76.93
CA GLU A 522 11.23 126.86 -77.52
C GLU A 522 11.07 127.03 -79.03
N GLU A 523 10.37 126.18 -79.78
CA GLU A 523 10.05 126.43 -81.19
C GLU A 523 9.09 127.61 -81.36
N GLU A 524 8.04 127.70 -80.53
CA GLU A 524 7.13 128.85 -80.52
C GLU A 524 7.83 130.13 -80.02
N GLU A 525 8.69 130.01 -79.00
CA GLU A 525 9.55 131.07 -78.53
C GLU A 525 10.67 131.40 -79.51
N PHE A 526 11.16 130.47 -80.34
CA PHE A 526 12.17 130.71 -81.39
C PHE A 526 11.52 131.38 -82.58
N ILE A 527 10.26 131.07 -82.93
CA ILE A 527 9.49 131.85 -83.92
C ILE A 527 9.22 133.27 -83.39
N VAL A 528 9.01 133.44 -82.07
CA VAL A 528 8.86 134.75 -81.42
C VAL A 528 10.22 135.44 -81.20
N LYS A 529 11.30 134.73 -80.92
CA LYS A 529 12.69 135.20 -80.75
C LYS A 529 13.38 135.40 -82.08
N GLU A 530 12.96 134.81 -83.19
CA GLU A 530 13.42 135.16 -84.54
C GLU A 530 12.76 136.48 -84.96
N LYS A 531 11.46 136.64 -84.65
CA LYS A 531 10.76 137.94 -84.81
C LYS A 531 11.23 139.01 -83.83
N LYS A 532 11.64 138.66 -82.61
CA LYS A 532 12.19 139.56 -81.59
C LYS A 532 13.70 139.73 -81.65
N LEU A 533 14.53 138.80 -82.12
CA LEU A 533 15.97 139.06 -82.39
C LEU A 533 16.12 139.93 -83.63
N ILE A 534 15.16 139.95 -84.56
CA ILE A 534 15.05 141.03 -85.56
C ILE A 534 14.81 142.40 -84.87
N GLU A 535 14.23 142.45 -83.66
CA GLU A 535 13.92 143.68 -82.90
C GLU A 535 14.80 143.95 -81.64
N GLU A 536 15.54 142.96 -81.11
CA GLU A 536 16.32 142.96 -79.86
C GLU A 536 17.83 142.77 -80.13
N LEU A 537 18.25 142.40 -81.37
CA LEU A 537 19.49 142.93 -81.95
C LEU A 537 19.52 144.46 -81.88
N ASN A 538 18.36 145.12 -81.86
CA ASN A 538 18.29 146.57 -81.63
C ASN A 538 18.32 146.97 -80.12
N LYS A 539 18.40 146.08 -79.09
CA LYS A 539 18.25 146.48 -77.65
C LYS A 539 19.06 145.77 -76.54
N TYR A 540 19.42 144.48 -76.56
CA TYR A 540 20.11 143.81 -75.43
C TYR A 540 21.63 144.09 -75.30
N GLU A 541 22.02 145.22 -75.86
CA GLU A 541 23.17 146.05 -75.52
C GLU A 541 23.14 146.57 -74.06
N GLU A 542 22.01 146.42 -73.32
CA GLU A 542 21.78 147.15 -72.05
C GLU A 542 21.78 146.41 -70.69
N ARG A 543 22.29 145.15 -70.55
CA ARG A 543 22.89 144.58 -69.29
C ARG A 543 21.91 143.98 -68.23
N PHE A 544 22.13 142.87 -67.52
CA PHE A 544 23.28 142.14 -66.90
C PHE A 544 23.50 142.34 -65.38
N ILE A 545 22.85 143.25 -64.64
CA ILE A 545 23.48 143.68 -63.37
C ILE A 545 22.98 143.10 -62.01
N ARG A 546 21.83 142.43 -61.82
CA ARG A 546 21.23 142.42 -60.43
C ARG A 546 20.87 141.11 -59.71
N GLU A 547 21.30 139.97 -60.20
CA GLU A 547 21.24 138.73 -59.44
C GLU A 547 22.27 138.71 -58.31
N THR A 548 21.88 138.74 -57.03
CA THR A 548 22.57 138.12 -55.86
C THR A 548 21.97 138.61 -54.54
N GLU A 549 21.46 137.71 -53.68
CA GLU A 549 21.59 137.71 -52.19
C GLU A 549 20.36 137.21 -51.39
N SER A 550 20.65 136.25 -50.48
CA SER A 550 20.16 136.18 -49.07
C SER A 550 19.16 135.06 -48.67
N ASN A 551 19.68 134.02 -48.00
CA ASN A 551 18.97 132.82 -47.51
C ASN A 551 19.65 132.35 -46.18
N LYS A 552 18.94 132.11 -45.05
CA LYS A 552 19.47 131.48 -43.78
C LYS A 552 18.38 131.24 -42.68
N VAL A 553 18.58 130.21 -41.82
CA VAL A 553 18.08 129.92 -40.43
C VAL A 553 17.16 128.66 -40.21
N LYS A 554 17.65 127.70 -39.39
CA LYS A 554 16.97 126.55 -38.72
C LYS A 554 17.80 126.14 -37.49
N GLU A 555 17.25 126.06 -36.27
CA GLU A 555 17.78 125.28 -35.10
C GLU A 555 16.83 125.38 -33.86
N GLU A 556 16.81 124.33 -33.01
CA GLU A 556 16.30 124.19 -31.60
C GLU A 556 14.88 123.64 -31.27
N GLU A 557 14.83 122.47 -30.59
CA GLU A 557 14.19 122.18 -29.26
C GLU A 557 13.95 120.67 -28.97
N LEU A 558 14.54 120.12 -27.90
CA LEU A 558 14.36 118.77 -27.29
C LEU A 558 14.88 118.84 -25.82
N VAL A 559 14.36 118.02 -24.88
CA VAL A 559 14.69 117.81 -23.41
C VAL A 559 13.58 118.37 -22.46
N GLU A 560 12.88 117.68 -21.52
CA GLU A 560 13.25 117.03 -20.22
C GLU A 560 11.95 116.50 -19.51
N CYS A 561 11.74 115.23 -19.06
CA CYS A 561 11.78 114.71 -17.65
C CYS A 561 10.82 113.48 -17.47
N LEU A 562 11.26 112.28 -17.00
CA LEU A 562 10.36 111.17 -16.53
C LEU A 562 10.92 109.99 -15.65
N PRO A 563 12.24 109.77 -15.40
CA PRO A 563 12.70 108.50 -14.81
C PRO A 563 12.85 108.49 -13.27
N GLN A 564 11.76 108.47 -12.50
CA GLN A 564 11.78 108.17 -11.05
C GLN A 564 10.72 107.14 -10.57
N LEU A 565 9.90 106.56 -11.44
CA LEU A 565 8.82 105.62 -11.07
C LEU A 565 9.19 104.12 -11.12
N GLN A 566 10.35 103.73 -11.67
CA GLN A 566 10.69 102.32 -11.95
C GLN A 566 11.30 101.51 -10.78
N VAL A 567 11.69 102.12 -9.66
CA VAL A 567 12.45 101.42 -8.60
C VAL A 567 11.56 100.86 -7.46
N ALA A 568 10.33 101.37 -7.26
CA ALA A 568 9.45 100.92 -6.18
C ALA A 568 8.63 99.65 -6.51
N GLU A 569 8.52 99.29 -7.78
CA GLU A 569 7.66 98.19 -8.26
C GLU A 569 8.36 96.81 -8.18
N GLU A 570 9.69 96.77 -8.23
CA GLU A 570 10.48 95.53 -8.22
C GLU A 570 10.63 94.89 -6.81
N GLU A 571 10.53 95.65 -5.72
CA GLU A 571 10.67 95.11 -4.34
C GLU A 571 9.41 94.39 -3.81
N TYR A 572 8.21 94.70 -4.32
CA TYR A 572 6.96 94.09 -3.84
C TYR A 572 6.70 92.69 -4.44
N ILE A 573 7.10 92.47 -5.71
CA ILE A 573 6.87 91.20 -6.43
C ILE A 573 7.70 90.04 -5.85
N ASN A 574 8.91 90.31 -5.32
CA ASN A 574 9.82 89.26 -4.83
C ASN A 574 9.47 88.74 -3.40
N LYS A 575 8.68 89.48 -2.62
CA LYS A 575 8.24 89.05 -1.26
C LYS A 575 6.94 88.23 -1.25
N SER A 576 6.07 88.39 -2.24
CA SER A 576 4.82 87.62 -2.38
C SER A 576 5.05 86.16 -2.77
N GLY A 577 6.03 85.87 -3.66
CA GLY A 577 6.30 84.50 -4.12
C GLY A 577 6.87 83.54 -3.05
N LYS A 578 7.59 84.06 -2.06
CA LYS A 578 8.19 83.23 -0.98
C LYS A 578 7.18 82.79 0.08
N PHE A 579 6.00 83.40 0.16
CA PHE A 579 4.97 83.07 1.15
C PHE A 579 3.99 81.97 0.66
N GLU A 580 3.78 81.85 -0.66
CA GLU A 580 2.94 80.79 -1.26
C GLU A 580 3.65 79.42 -1.30
N GLU A 581 4.97 79.37 -1.51
CA GLU A 581 5.74 78.12 -1.49
C GLU A 581 5.79 77.47 -0.10
N ILE A 582 5.89 78.26 0.97
CA ILE A 582 5.88 77.76 2.36
C ILE A 582 4.48 77.24 2.75
N ASN A 583 3.41 77.85 2.26
CA ASN A 583 2.04 77.43 2.56
C ASN A 583 1.67 76.08 1.87
N ASN A 584 2.25 75.82 0.69
CA ASN A 584 2.10 74.54 -0.03
C ASN A 584 2.90 73.40 0.64
N ILE A 585 4.06 73.69 1.25
CA ILE A 585 4.83 72.71 2.03
C ILE A 585 4.14 72.39 3.37
N ILE A 586 3.57 73.38 4.05
CA ILE A 586 2.84 73.20 5.32
C ILE A 586 1.54 72.39 5.12
N THR A 587 0.81 72.59 4.02
CA THR A 587 -0.40 71.82 3.72
C THR A 587 -0.10 70.37 3.31
N ALA A 588 1.01 70.11 2.61
CA ALA A 588 1.50 68.76 2.32
C ALA A 588 1.96 68.02 3.59
N GLN A 589 2.72 68.66 4.48
CA GLN A 589 3.14 68.06 5.76
C GLN A 589 1.96 67.77 6.70
N LYS A 590 0.89 68.58 6.65
CA LYS A 590 -0.33 68.36 7.46
C LYS A 590 -1.21 67.21 6.93
N GLN A 591 -1.17 66.94 5.62
CA GLN A 591 -1.80 65.76 5.02
C GLN A 591 -1.00 64.48 5.30
N GLU A 592 0.34 64.53 5.27
CA GLU A 592 1.19 63.42 5.72
C GLU A 592 1.00 63.12 7.22
N GLN A 593 0.91 64.15 8.07
CA GLN A 593 0.67 63.98 9.51
C GLN A 593 -0.69 63.31 9.80
N ASN A 594 -1.75 63.65 9.05
CA ASN A 594 -3.06 63.01 9.17
C ASN A 594 -3.05 61.58 8.65
N LEU A 595 -2.39 61.30 7.52
CA LEU A 595 -2.20 59.93 7.01
C LEU A 595 -1.37 59.06 7.97
N LEU A 596 -0.34 59.62 8.61
CA LEU A 596 0.47 58.93 9.61
C LEU A 596 -0.31 58.68 10.91
N SER A 597 -1.15 59.62 11.33
CA SER A 597 -2.06 59.48 12.48
C SER A 597 -3.13 58.41 12.24
N ASP A 598 -3.69 58.36 11.02
CA ASP A 598 -4.65 57.34 10.62
C ASP A 598 -3.99 55.95 10.54
N TYR A 599 -2.78 55.85 9.97
CA TYR A 599 -1.99 54.60 10.00
C TYR A 599 -1.61 54.15 11.41
N LEU A 600 -1.22 55.09 12.30
CA LEU A 600 -0.92 54.80 13.71
C LEU A 600 -2.16 54.32 14.45
N SER A 601 -3.34 54.88 14.20
CA SER A 601 -4.59 54.46 14.83
C SER A 601 -5.11 53.11 14.30
N GLN A 602 -4.91 52.82 13.01
CA GLN A 602 -5.20 51.53 12.40
C GLN A 602 -4.26 50.44 12.91
N MET A 603 -2.95 50.71 12.95
CA MET A 603 -1.95 49.82 13.56
C MET A 603 -2.20 49.61 15.06
N ALA A 604 -2.56 50.65 15.82
CA ALA A 604 -2.93 50.50 17.23
C ALA A 604 -4.17 49.62 17.42
N ARG A 605 -5.21 49.74 16.58
CA ARG A 605 -6.38 48.86 16.58
C ARG A 605 -6.02 47.42 16.22
N GLU A 606 -5.16 47.22 15.22
CA GLU A 606 -4.68 45.89 14.82
C GLU A 606 -3.83 45.26 15.93
N PHE A 607 -2.92 46.00 16.55
CA PHE A 607 -2.16 45.53 17.71
C PHE A 607 -3.06 45.15 18.89
N THR A 608 -4.11 45.94 19.18
CA THR A 608 -5.07 45.59 20.25
C THR A 608 -5.90 44.34 19.88
N ARG A 609 -6.19 44.12 18.59
CA ARG A 609 -6.79 42.88 18.07
C ARG A 609 -5.84 41.68 18.19
N TYR A 610 -4.55 41.85 17.88
CA TYR A 610 -3.54 40.81 18.04
C TYR A 610 -3.33 40.44 19.51
N PHE A 611 -3.27 41.42 20.42
CA PHE A 611 -3.17 41.15 21.87
C PHE A 611 -4.42 40.45 22.44
N SER A 612 -5.62 40.86 22.03
CA SER A 612 -6.86 40.17 22.45
C SER A 612 -6.99 38.76 21.87
N ASN A 613 -6.53 38.51 20.64
CA ASN A 613 -6.44 37.17 20.08
C ASN A 613 -5.37 36.32 20.77
N THR A 614 -4.23 36.92 21.15
CA THR A 614 -3.17 36.23 21.90
C THR A 614 -3.65 35.80 23.30
N GLU A 615 -4.45 36.62 23.97
CA GLU A 615 -5.00 36.29 25.28
C GLU A 615 -6.12 35.25 25.21
N LYS A 616 -6.94 35.26 24.14
CA LYS A 616 -7.89 34.17 23.83
C LYS A 616 -7.17 32.85 23.56
N VAL A 617 -6.11 32.87 22.74
CA VAL A 617 -5.29 31.69 22.48
C VAL A 617 -4.64 31.18 23.77
N LYS A 618 -4.16 32.05 24.67
CA LYS A 618 -3.65 31.62 25.99
C LYS A 618 -4.74 30.97 26.86
N GLN A 619 -5.96 31.49 26.86
CA GLN A 619 -7.09 30.92 27.59
C GLN A 619 -7.52 29.57 27.00
N GLU A 620 -7.56 29.44 25.67
CA GLU A 620 -7.80 28.17 24.97
C GLU A 620 -6.69 27.14 25.24
N LEU A 621 -5.42 27.56 25.25
CA LEU A 621 -4.28 26.70 25.57
C LEU A 621 -4.26 26.30 27.06
N LYS A 622 -4.78 27.15 27.95
CA LYS A 622 -5.01 26.81 29.36
C LYS A 622 -6.14 25.81 29.51
N HIS A 623 -7.27 26.04 28.85
CA HIS A 623 -8.41 25.12 28.83
C HIS A 623 -8.06 23.75 28.24
N LEU A 624 -7.32 23.70 27.13
CA LEU A 624 -6.84 22.45 26.53
C LEU A 624 -5.84 21.73 27.46
N ARG A 625 -4.96 22.46 28.15
CA ARG A 625 -4.06 21.88 29.17
C ARG A 625 -4.83 21.33 30.37
N ASP A 626 -5.86 22.03 30.83
CA ASP A 626 -6.71 21.57 31.93
C ASP A 626 -7.53 20.35 31.52
N GLN A 627 -8.05 20.32 30.29
CA GLN A 627 -8.74 19.15 29.72
C GLN A 627 -7.80 17.94 29.56
N GLU A 628 -6.59 18.13 29.03
CA GLU A 628 -5.61 17.05 28.94
C GLU A 628 -5.14 16.59 30.32
N SER A 629 -4.96 17.50 31.29
CA SER A 629 -4.67 17.14 32.68
C SER A 629 -5.80 16.34 33.32
N GLN A 630 -7.07 16.70 33.06
CA GLN A 630 -8.24 15.95 33.50
C GLN A 630 -8.30 14.56 32.85
N LYS A 631 -8.02 14.46 31.54
CA LYS A 631 -7.93 13.17 30.84
C LYS A 631 -6.81 12.31 31.40
N ILE A 632 -5.61 12.85 31.61
CA ILE A 632 -4.47 12.15 32.20
C ILE A 632 -4.82 11.64 33.61
N LYS A 633 -5.49 12.45 34.45
CA LYS A 633 -5.97 11.99 35.76
C LYS A 633 -6.99 10.86 35.63
N SER A 634 -7.95 10.97 34.72
CA SER A 634 -8.93 9.89 34.49
C SER A 634 -8.29 8.60 33.96
N HIS A 635 -7.31 8.72 33.05
CA HIS A 635 -6.55 7.59 32.54
C HIS A 635 -5.71 6.94 33.63
N TYR A 636 -5.08 7.73 34.52
CA TYR A 636 -4.35 7.21 35.68
C TYR A 636 -5.28 6.45 36.65
N GLU A 637 -6.47 6.99 36.94
CA GLU A 637 -7.45 6.31 37.79
C GLU A 637 -7.93 4.99 37.15
N THR A 638 -8.13 4.99 35.82
CA THR A 638 -8.50 3.80 35.06
C THR A 638 -7.36 2.77 35.08
N LEU A 639 -6.11 3.22 34.90
CA LEU A 639 -4.93 2.36 34.94
C LEU A 639 -4.75 1.72 36.33
N LYS A 640 -4.92 2.51 37.39
CA LYS A 640 -4.88 2.03 38.78
C LYS A 640 -5.97 1.00 39.07
N ASN A 641 -7.19 1.20 38.53
CA ASN A 641 -8.27 0.22 38.66
C ASN A 641 -7.98 -1.06 37.89
N LEU A 642 -7.43 -0.97 36.67
CA LEU A 642 -7.01 -2.13 35.88
C LEU A 642 -5.89 -2.91 36.57
N GLU A 643 -4.90 -2.22 37.15
CA GLU A 643 -3.80 -2.86 37.88
C GLU A 643 -4.31 -3.59 39.13
N ASN A 644 -5.28 -3.01 39.86
CA ASN A 644 -5.97 -3.69 40.95
C ASN A 644 -6.78 -4.90 40.46
N GLU A 645 -7.46 -4.80 39.32
CA GLU A 645 -8.19 -5.93 38.73
C GLU A 645 -7.23 -7.04 38.32
N ILE A 646 -6.11 -6.73 37.67
CA ILE A 646 -5.06 -7.70 37.32
C ILE A 646 -4.56 -8.41 38.58
N TYR A 647 -4.22 -7.67 39.63
CA TYR A 647 -3.78 -8.24 40.90
C TYR A 647 -4.82 -9.20 41.51
N VAL A 648 -6.10 -8.85 41.48
CA VAL A 648 -7.19 -9.74 41.95
C VAL A 648 -7.34 -10.98 41.05
N HIS A 649 -7.13 -10.85 39.74
CA HIS A 649 -7.17 -11.98 38.82
C HIS A 649 -5.97 -12.91 39.02
N ASP A 650 -4.78 -12.37 39.28
CA ASP A 650 -3.58 -13.15 39.60
C ASP A 650 -3.80 -13.97 40.89
N LEU A 651 -4.35 -13.36 41.94
CA LEU A 651 -4.72 -14.10 43.16
C LEU A 651 -5.74 -15.22 42.89
N LYS A 652 -6.69 -15.01 41.97
CA LYS A 652 -7.65 -16.06 41.56
C LYS A 652 -6.98 -17.16 40.75
N VAL A 653 -6.02 -16.82 39.87
CA VAL A 653 -5.23 -17.78 39.10
C VAL A 653 -4.41 -18.65 40.03
N ASP A 654 -3.74 -18.06 41.03
CA ASP A 654 -2.98 -18.80 42.03
C ASP A 654 -3.87 -19.78 42.83
N ALA A 655 -5.07 -19.34 43.22
CA ALA A 655 -6.05 -20.23 43.88
C ALA A 655 -6.48 -21.39 42.96
N LEU A 656 -6.68 -21.14 41.67
CA LEU A 656 -7.02 -22.17 40.68
C LEU A 656 -5.84 -23.13 40.41
N LEU A 657 -4.60 -22.63 40.44
CA LEU A 657 -3.41 -23.46 40.30
C LEU A 657 -3.26 -24.41 41.49
N LEU A 658 -3.47 -23.91 42.71
CA LEU A 658 -3.47 -24.73 43.93
C LEU A 658 -4.56 -25.81 43.90
N GLU A 659 -5.78 -25.46 43.46
CA GLU A 659 -6.87 -26.44 43.36
C GLU A 659 -6.61 -27.46 42.23
N ASN A 660 -5.99 -27.04 41.12
CA ASN A 660 -5.55 -27.95 40.05
C ASN A 660 -4.46 -28.93 40.53
N GLU A 661 -3.50 -28.48 41.34
CA GLU A 661 -2.51 -29.37 41.96
C GLU A 661 -3.18 -30.40 42.88
N ARG A 662 -4.14 -29.96 43.69
CA ARG A 662 -4.94 -30.84 44.55
C ARG A 662 -5.71 -31.88 43.73
N LEU A 663 -6.36 -31.46 42.64
CA LEU A 663 -7.06 -32.36 41.72
C LEU A 663 -6.10 -33.34 41.04
N ARG A 664 -4.91 -32.91 40.60
CA ARG A 664 -3.89 -33.83 40.05
C ARG A 664 -3.44 -34.87 41.07
N LYS A 665 -3.21 -34.48 42.32
CA LYS A 665 -2.88 -35.41 43.41
C LYS A 665 -4.02 -36.44 43.61
N TYR A 666 -5.27 -36.00 43.56
CA TYR A 666 -6.44 -36.88 43.66
C TYR A 666 -6.60 -37.81 42.45
N ILE A 667 -6.37 -37.33 41.24
CA ILE A 667 -6.35 -38.14 40.02
C ILE A 667 -5.23 -39.19 40.09
N GLY A 668 -4.05 -38.82 40.59
CA GLY A 668 -2.94 -39.75 40.83
C GLY A 668 -3.31 -40.86 41.81
N TYR A 669 -3.98 -40.51 42.92
CA TYR A 669 -4.52 -41.47 43.87
C TYR A 669 -5.54 -42.42 43.23
N MET A 670 -6.49 -41.88 42.45
CA MET A 670 -7.51 -42.68 41.77
C MET A 670 -6.90 -43.62 40.72
N LYS A 671 -5.92 -43.15 39.93
CA LYS A 671 -5.19 -44.00 38.97
C LYS A 671 -4.49 -45.16 39.67
N LYS A 672 -3.84 -44.91 40.82
CA LYS A 672 -3.20 -45.97 41.61
C LYS A 672 -4.21 -47.01 42.11
N LYS A 673 -5.41 -46.59 42.51
CA LYS A 673 -6.52 -47.51 42.86
C LYS A 673 -7.05 -48.28 41.67
N ILE A 674 -7.23 -47.64 40.51
CA ILE A 674 -7.67 -48.31 39.27
C ILE A 674 -6.66 -49.38 38.86
N GLU A 675 -5.36 -49.11 38.95
CA GLU A 675 -4.31 -50.08 38.65
C GLU A 675 -4.32 -51.27 39.61
N GLN A 676 -4.58 -51.03 40.90
CA GLN A 676 -4.77 -52.11 41.89
C GLN A 676 -6.01 -52.96 41.58
N TYR A 677 -7.10 -52.36 41.10
CA TYR A 677 -8.29 -53.10 40.70
C TYR A 677 -8.09 -53.89 39.42
N LYS A 678 -7.37 -53.34 38.42
CA LYS A 678 -6.97 -54.09 37.21
C LYS A 678 -6.12 -55.31 37.55
N LYS A 679 -5.13 -55.13 38.44
CA LYS A 679 -4.27 -56.24 38.87
C LYS A 679 -5.09 -57.34 39.59
N ARG A 680 -6.04 -56.96 40.44
CA ARG A 680 -6.99 -57.92 41.03
C ARG A 680 -7.92 -58.58 40.02
N GLU A 681 -8.33 -57.87 38.97
CA GLU A 681 -9.15 -58.44 37.88
C GLU A 681 -8.35 -59.47 37.07
N GLU A 682 -7.08 -59.19 36.77
CA GLU A 682 -6.16 -60.13 36.12
C GLU A 682 -5.91 -61.37 37.00
N ASP A 683 -5.69 -61.19 38.30
CA ASP A 683 -5.55 -62.30 39.26
C ASP A 683 -6.84 -63.14 39.37
N LEU A 684 -8.03 -62.53 39.25
CA LEU A 684 -9.31 -63.23 39.21
C LEU A 684 -9.55 -63.95 37.88
N LYS A 685 -9.11 -63.37 36.76
CA LYS A 685 -9.17 -64.01 35.43
C LYS A 685 -8.24 -65.21 35.34
N SER A 686 -7.03 -65.14 35.92
CA SER A 686 -6.11 -66.29 35.96
C SER A 686 -6.68 -67.42 36.82
N THR A 687 -7.18 -67.12 38.03
CA THR A 687 -7.85 -68.14 38.86
C THR A 687 -9.12 -68.69 38.23
N SER A 688 -9.92 -67.87 37.54
CA SER A 688 -11.08 -68.35 36.78
C SER A 688 -10.68 -69.24 35.60
N GLY A 689 -9.57 -68.93 34.92
CA GLY A 689 -9.01 -69.74 33.84
C GLY A 689 -8.53 -71.09 34.34
N ASP A 690 -7.83 -71.13 35.47
CA ASP A 690 -7.37 -72.37 36.12
C ASP A 690 -8.55 -73.25 36.57
N MET A 691 -9.58 -72.65 37.17
CA MET A 691 -10.81 -73.36 37.55
C MET A 691 -11.57 -73.89 36.33
N SER A 692 -11.58 -73.14 35.22
CA SER A 692 -12.17 -73.61 33.97
C SER A 692 -11.40 -74.80 33.39
N CYS A 693 -10.06 -74.76 33.45
CA CYS A 693 -9.21 -75.87 33.00
C CYS A 693 -9.43 -77.13 33.85
N GLN A 694 -9.53 -76.97 35.18
CA GLN A 694 -9.88 -78.05 36.10
C GLN A 694 -11.27 -78.62 35.82
N LEU A 695 -12.25 -77.78 35.50
CA LEU A 695 -13.60 -78.22 35.13
C LEU A 695 -13.59 -79.05 33.85
N THR A 696 -12.87 -78.62 32.80
CA THR A 696 -12.69 -79.43 31.60
C THR A 696 -11.97 -80.74 31.88
N ALA A 697 -10.94 -80.76 32.73
CA ALA A 697 -10.24 -81.99 33.10
C ALA A 697 -11.15 -82.99 33.82
N HIS A 698 -12.00 -82.51 34.76
CA HIS A 698 -13.00 -83.34 35.42
C HIS A 698 -14.11 -83.82 34.48
N GLN A 699 -14.50 -82.99 33.51
CA GLN A 699 -15.50 -83.35 32.50
C GLN A 699 -14.97 -84.43 31.56
N THR A 700 -13.68 -84.38 31.18
CA THR A 700 -13.01 -85.44 30.43
C THR A 700 -12.91 -86.73 31.24
N GLN A 701 -12.49 -86.67 32.52
CA GLN A 701 -12.48 -87.83 33.41
C GLN A 701 -13.86 -88.47 33.56
N TYR A 702 -14.92 -87.66 33.64
CA TYR A 702 -16.28 -88.16 33.74
C TYR A 702 -16.73 -88.85 32.44
N LEU A 703 -16.35 -88.32 31.28
CA LEU A 703 -16.63 -88.95 29.98
C LEU A 703 -15.89 -90.27 29.82
N ASP A 704 -14.64 -90.36 30.28
CA ASP A 704 -13.84 -91.59 30.26
C ASP A 704 -14.46 -92.66 31.17
N LEU A 705 -14.81 -92.29 32.42
CA LEU A 705 -15.53 -93.19 33.35
C LEU A 705 -16.90 -93.62 32.81
N TRP A 706 -17.59 -92.74 32.08
CA TRP A 706 -18.87 -93.07 31.45
C TRP A 706 -18.69 -94.04 30.28
N ALA A 707 -17.61 -93.91 29.51
CA ALA A 707 -17.26 -94.86 28.46
C ALA A 707 -16.90 -96.24 29.06
N GLU A 708 -16.14 -96.28 30.17
CA GLU A 708 -15.84 -97.51 30.92
C GLU A 708 -17.11 -98.17 31.48
N PHE A 709 -18.05 -97.38 31.99
CA PHE A 709 -19.35 -97.87 32.43
C PHE A 709 -20.18 -98.44 31.27
N GLN A 710 -20.16 -97.79 30.11
CA GLN A 710 -20.84 -98.30 28.92
C GLN A 710 -20.21 -99.60 28.41
N THR A 711 -18.88 -99.76 28.46
CA THR A 711 -18.21 -101.01 28.08
C THR A 711 -18.56 -102.15 29.04
N THR A 712 -18.56 -101.90 30.35
CA THR A 712 -18.93 -102.93 31.35
C THR A 712 -20.40 -103.35 31.24
N VAL A 713 -21.32 -102.42 30.97
CA VAL A 713 -22.73 -102.75 30.66
C VAL A 713 -22.84 -103.59 29.39
N LYS A 714 -22.04 -103.30 28.35
CA LYS A 714 -22.03 -104.08 27.10
C LYS A 714 -21.52 -105.51 27.32
N GLU A 715 -20.48 -105.68 28.13
CA GLU A 715 -19.96 -107.00 28.53
C GLU A 715 -20.97 -107.79 29.36
N LEU A 716 -21.71 -107.12 30.27
CA LEU A 716 -22.77 -107.75 31.07
C LEU A 716 -23.96 -108.19 30.20
N VAL A 717 -24.33 -107.39 29.20
CA VAL A 717 -25.39 -107.72 28.24
C VAL A 717 -24.96 -108.89 27.33
N ASN A 718 -23.70 -108.93 26.91
CA ASN A 718 -23.18 -110.04 26.10
C ASN A 718 -23.13 -111.35 26.89
N SER A 719 -22.69 -111.33 28.16
CA SER A 719 -22.70 -112.53 29.03
C SER A 719 -24.13 -112.97 29.39
N GLY A 720 -25.07 -112.02 29.54
CA GLY A 720 -26.51 -112.29 29.65
C GLY A 720 -27.09 -112.94 28.39
N GLY A 721 -26.59 -112.57 27.20
CA GLY A 721 -26.97 -113.17 25.92
C GLY A 721 -26.49 -114.62 25.77
N GLU A 722 -25.26 -114.91 26.21
CA GLU A 722 -24.70 -116.27 26.21
C GLU A 722 -25.47 -117.20 27.17
N THR A 723 -25.78 -116.73 28.38
CA THR A 723 -26.61 -117.49 29.33
C THR A 723 -28.05 -117.71 28.84
N LEU A 724 -28.66 -116.75 28.16
CA LEU A 724 -29.96 -116.92 27.51
C LEU A 724 -29.92 -117.95 26.36
N GLN A 725 -28.83 -118.00 25.60
CA GLN A 725 -28.65 -118.99 24.54
C GLN A 725 -28.43 -120.40 25.11
N GLU A 726 -27.72 -120.54 26.24
CA GLU A 726 -27.62 -121.82 26.96
C GLU A 726 -28.97 -122.28 27.53
N ILE A 727 -29.77 -121.38 28.09
CA ILE A 727 -31.14 -121.67 28.56
C ILE A 727 -32.03 -122.10 27.38
N LYS A 728 -31.88 -121.45 26.21
CA LYS A 728 -32.61 -121.83 25.00
C LYS A 728 -32.22 -123.23 24.52
N ASN A 729 -30.93 -123.55 24.50
CA ASN A 729 -30.44 -124.90 24.15
C ASN A 729 -30.92 -125.97 25.16
N LEU A 730 -31.04 -125.64 26.44
CA LEU A 730 -31.62 -126.51 27.47
C LEU A 730 -33.12 -126.73 27.27
N THR A 731 -33.84 -125.68 26.86
CA THR A 731 -35.28 -125.73 26.58
C THR A 731 -35.56 -126.58 25.34
N GLU A 732 -34.75 -126.46 24.28
CA GLU A 732 -34.84 -127.31 23.09
C GLU A 732 -34.57 -128.79 23.41
N LYS A 733 -33.57 -129.09 24.27
CA LYS A 733 -33.32 -130.46 24.75
C LYS A 733 -34.48 -131.02 25.61
N LEU A 734 -35.14 -130.19 26.41
CA LEU A 734 -36.33 -130.58 27.18
C LEU A 734 -37.51 -130.87 26.25
N ASN A 735 -37.73 -130.05 25.22
CA ASN A 735 -38.76 -130.27 24.22
C ASN A 735 -38.50 -131.55 23.40
N GLU A 736 -37.26 -131.85 22.99
CA GLU A 736 -36.93 -133.13 22.34
C GLU A 736 -37.16 -134.33 23.26
N ARG A 737 -36.90 -134.19 24.56
CA ARG A 737 -37.18 -135.24 25.54
C ARG A 737 -38.69 -135.47 25.67
N ASP A 738 -39.46 -134.39 25.76
CA ASP A 738 -40.91 -134.46 25.91
C ASP A 738 -41.58 -135.01 24.62
N GLU A 739 -41.10 -134.64 23.42
CA GLU A 739 -41.52 -135.28 22.16
C GLU A 739 -41.21 -136.78 22.12
N ASN A 740 -40.06 -137.21 22.67
CA ASN A 740 -39.73 -138.63 22.76
C ASN A 740 -40.63 -139.37 23.78
N ILE A 741 -40.97 -138.74 24.90
CA ILE A 741 -41.94 -139.28 25.88
C ILE A 741 -43.34 -139.38 25.26
N GLU A 742 -43.72 -138.42 24.42
CA GLU A 742 -45.00 -138.41 23.72
C GLU A 742 -45.04 -139.51 22.64
N ARG A 743 -43.93 -139.76 21.91
CA ARG A 743 -43.80 -140.93 21.01
C ARG A 743 -43.89 -142.25 21.75
N ILE A 744 -43.30 -142.37 22.94
CA ILE A 744 -43.43 -143.57 23.79
C ILE A 744 -44.87 -143.73 24.28
N SER A 745 -45.56 -142.63 24.61
CA SER A 745 -46.96 -142.65 25.05
C SER A 745 -47.90 -143.06 23.91
N ILE A 746 -47.69 -142.57 22.69
CA ILE A 746 -48.43 -142.98 21.49
C ILE A 746 -48.16 -144.47 21.16
N TRP A 747 -46.92 -144.94 21.32
CA TRP A 747 -46.57 -146.36 21.12
C TRP A 747 -47.25 -147.28 22.15
N LEU A 748 -47.33 -146.87 23.42
CA LEU A 748 -48.05 -147.62 24.46
C LEU A 748 -49.58 -147.58 24.28
N GLN A 749 -50.12 -146.48 23.76
CA GLN A 749 -51.55 -146.34 23.50
C GLN A 749 -52.02 -147.17 22.29
N GLY A 750 -51.20 -147.27 21.23
CA GLY A 750 -51.46 -148.18 20.09
C GLY A 750 -51.43 -149.67 20.47
N ASN A 751 -50.50 -150.08 21.34
CA ASN A 751 -50.44 -151.47 21.83
C ASN A 751 -51.64 -151.82 22.75
N LEU A 752 -52.18 -150.83 23.49
CA LEU A 752 -53.40 -151.01 24.31
C LEU A 752 -54.68 -151.07 23.45
N GLU A 753 -54.70 -150.43 22.28
CA GLU A 753 -55.78 -150.52 21.30
C GLU A 753 -55.76 -151.84 20.51
N GLU A 754 -54.57 -152.41 20.22
CA GLU A 754 -54.44 -153.77 19.68
C GLU A 754 -54.91 -154.85 20.68
N LEU A 755 -54.62 -154.69 21.97
CA LEU A 755 -55.13 -155.58 23.04
C LEU A 755 -56.66 -155.47 23.22
N ARG A 756 -57.26 -154.30 22.96
CA ARG A 756 -58.73 -154.14 22.91
C ARG A 756 -59.35 -154.82 21.69
N SER A 757 -58.68 -154.81 20.54
CA SER A 757 -59.17 -155.48 19.32
C SER A 757 -59.11 -157.02 19.37
N LEU A 758 -58.17 -157.59 20.15
CA LEU A 758 -58.12 -159.03 20.43
C LEU A 758 -59.19 -159.48 21.46
N MET A 759 -59.62 -158.58 22.35
CA MET A 759 -60.66 -158.87 23.35
C MET A 759 -62.09 -158.77 22.78
N GLU A 760 -62.28 -158.08 21.65
CA GLU A 760 -63.57 -157.96 20.94
C GLU A 760 -63.78 -159.02 19.83
N GLN A 761 -62.79 -159.88 19.55
CA GLN A 761 -62.92 -161.02 18.61
C GLN A 761 -63.32 -162.35 19.26
N GLU A 762 -63.56 -162.39 20.56
CA GLU A 762 -63.87 -163.64 21.30
C GLU A 762 -65.25 -163.59 21.97
N LEU A 763 -66.32 -163.21 21.23
CA LEU A 763 -67.71 -163.37 21.68
C LEU A 763 -68.72 -163.40 20.50
N LYS A 764 -69.04 -164.63 20.05
CA LYS A 764 -70.17 -165.12 19.20
C LYS A 764 -69.94 -165.04 17.67
N VAL A 765 -69.94 -166.13 16.89
CA VAL A 765 -71.00 -167.16 16.66
C VAL A 765 -70.42 -168.46 16.01
N ASP A 766 -71.18 -169.56 16.10
CA ASP A 766 -71.10 -170.93 15.49
C ASP A 766 -70.51 -172.04 16.38
N LEU A 767 -71.24 -173.05 16.93
CA LEU A 767 -72.35 -173.94 16.51
C LEU A 767 -72.02 -174.94 15.37
N LEU A 768 -72.00 -176.23 15.77
CA LEU A 768 -72.43 -177.47 15.06
C LEU A 768 -71.57 -178.07 13.93
N SER A 769 -70.76 -179.10 14.23
CA SER A 769 -71.12 -180.53 14.01
C SER A 769 -69.90 -181.48 14.12
N LYS A 770 -70.09 -182.59 14.86
CA LYS A 770 -69.20 -183.74 15.13
C LYS A 770 -67.98 -183.56 16.04
#